data_AF-A0A1J5DKJ3-F1
#
_entry.id   AF-A0A1J5DKJ3-F1
#
_cell.length_a   1.000
_cell.length_b   1.000
_cell.length_c   1.000
_cell.angle_alpha   90.00
_cell.angle_beta   90.00
_cell.angle_gamma   90.00
#
_symmetry.space_group_name_H-M   'P 1'
#
loop_
_entity.id
_entity.type
_entity.pdbx_description
1 polymer ?
#
loop_
_entity_poly.entity_id
_entity_poly.type
_entity_poly.pdbx_seq_one_letter_code
_entity_poly.pdbx_strand_id
1 'polypeptide(L)'
;MSKRTLLLICSIFLVVPLLFMGCGNDGATGATGAAGATGATGATGADGADGADGADGVGLFAATNKTLVVNNLTFGVDGSGNMTASFSLTDGANPVKGITTAHTTIYLAGLIPGTNGDSDQWQYWTGVNDNTLVETSAGHYLLTSNQPASAVPAGSTKQRGILRISGLTGYNPINQSYDFLISAPGTAVDRGKDVVSYDACKECHGFGVTIHAYSRNDVRTCVVCHSPNFSGVDMAADEADMVTMVHQIHTNKAATLGALHFSGHGENWVNLKYPGTILNCEKCHKNVAEADNWKNKPTKVACDSCHTTIVFDNVARTFVGLDGVTKSHIEIADNQFCAICHTANWMTTTHAESSSNNAALRTMESTIDNVVIDNVDGGVTVTFRVTDGGVAVTDNALFDTLTFNLAKLVPAANGASSYWQSYLSRIRTKDADKPPVLQGYNEVAAGNGTLTHLGGGVYTYEFALLNADTPGDIRTITHVHNGSSSSITGPYSAASLPTMLYAVAYEPTLTHRVAMTIRKKAGSSDNKTNAFFDWVPAGNVAETRNIVSRDACSKCHGDSKLHRGYAIELCVGCHNKNSFDPFTGTGTPTLATTDTALPGSSSVILERLVHKVHMGKNLVNGYSINGEDYSTLEYPSGVMSSGTTPNPSNCAVCHDESNAAMTDAANWRTTPTASACGTCHDSGAALGHIAQESVGYETCTVCHGVGKALNVPAAHGLQ
;
A
#
# COMPACT_ATOMS: atom_id res chain seq x y z
N MET A 1 33.58 -46.32 35.14
CA MET A 1 32.39 -47.18 34.96
C MET A 1 31.54 -46.52 33.87
N SER A 2 30.92 -47.17 32.87
CA SER A 2 30.92 -48.56 32.37
C SER A 2 30.67 -48.49 30.83
N LYS A 3 31.58 -48.94 29.95
CA LYS A 3 31.52 -50.22 29.18
C LYS A 3 30.12 -50.51 28.58
N ARG A 4 29.88 -50.70 27.26
CA ARG A 4 30.62 -51.18 26.04
C ARG A 4 30.08 -50.39 24.80
N THR A 5 30.45 -50.50 23.50
CA THR A 5 31.52 -51.04 22.59
C THR A 5 31.11 -50.52 21.17
N LEU A 6 31.90 -50.17 20.13
CA LEU A 6 33.34 -50.09 19.75
C LEU A 6 33.62 -50.88 18.44
N LEU A 7 34.47 -50.33 17.53
CA LEU A 7 34.87 -50.78 16.16
C LEU A 7 33.86 -50.43 15.02
N LEU A 8 34.12 -49.58 14.01
CA LEU A 8 35.31 -48.80 13.54
C LEU A 8 36.32 -49.58 12.65
N ILE A 9 36.52 -49.17 11.36
CA ILE A 9 37.82 -48.96 10.62
C ILE A 9 37.70 -48.91 9.05
N CYS A 10 38.35 -47.89 8.47
CA CYS A 10 38.94 -47.62 7.14
C CYS A 10 38.52 -48.28 5.80
N SER A 11 38.11 -47.42 4.85
CA SER A 11 38.72 -47.07 3.54
C SER A 11 39.94 -47.84 2.97
N ILE A 12 40.03 -47.99 1.62
CA ILE A 12 41.15 -47.55 0.72
C ILE A 12 41.02 -47.99 -0.79
N PHE A 13 41.15 -47.02 -1.73
CA PHE A 13 41.71 -46.99 -3.12
C PHE A 13 41.44 -48.05 -4.25
N LEU A 14 40.75 -47.59 -5.33
CA LEU A 14 41.26 -47.26 -6.71
C LEU A 14 41.79 -48.32 -7.76
N VAL A 15 41.44 -48.11 -9.06
CA VAL A 15 42.02 -48.61 -10.37
C VAL A 15 41.63 -50.06 -10.84
N VAL A 16 40.75 -50.34 -11.85
CA VAL A 16 40.78 -50.14 -13.35
C VAL A 16 41.82 -51.07 -14.09
N PRO A 17 41.64 -51.68 -15.31
CA PRO A 17 40.47 -52.01 -16.19
C PRO A 17 40.50 -53.42 -16.92
N LEU A 18 39.59 -53.63 -17.91
CA LEU A 18 39.81 -54.16 -19.30
C LEU A 18 39.12 -55.48 -19.81
N LEU A 19 38.31 -55.30 -20.87
CA LEU A 19 37.91 -56.15 -22.03
C LEU A 19 38.40 -57.63 -22.19
N PHE A 20 37.50 -58.56 -22.61
CA PHE A 20 37.29 -58.93 -24.05
C PHE A 20 36.28 -60.09 -24.34
N MET A 21 35.51 -59.93 -25.43
CA MET A 21 35.07 -60.91 -26.48
C MET A 21 34.25 -62.19 -26.16
N GLY A 22 33.25 -62.46 -27.02
CA GLY A 22 32.57 -63.75 -27.18
C GLY A 22 31.41 -63.70 -28.18
N CYS A 23 31.57 -64.29 -29.37
CA CYS A 23 30.54 -64.34 -30.43
C CYS A 23 29.97 -65.76 -30.61
N GLY A 24 28.73 -65.86 -31.12
CA GLY A 24 28.12 -67.13 -31.51
C GLY A 24 26.75 -66.95 -32.18
N ASN A 25 26.74 -66.97 -33.51
CA ASN A 25 25.51 -67.09 -34.32
C ASN A 25 25.41 -68.52 -34.84
N ASP A 26 24.21 -69.12 -34.87
CA ASP A 26 23.81 -70.10 -35.90
C ASP A 26 22.31 -70.43 -35.82
N GLY A 27 21.74 -70.94 -36.91
CA GLY A 27 20.45 -71.64 -36.93
C GLY A 27 19.21 -70.82 -37.33
N ALA A 28 18.88 -70.79 -38.64
CA ALA A 28 17.58 -70.34 -39.12
C ALA A 28 16.56 -71.50 -39.17
N THR A 29 15.27 -71.24 -38.92
CA THR A 29 14.18 -72.23 -39.11
C THR A 29 12.84 -71.55 -39.41
N GLY A 30 12.16 -72.01 -40.47
CA GLY A 30 10.70 -72.01 -40.60
C GLY A 30 9.98 -70.66 -40.82
N ALA A 31 9.23 -70.56 -41.92
CA ALA A 31 8.23 -69.49 -42.09
C ALA A 31 6.93 -69.87 -41.36
N THR A 32 6.55 -69.11 -40.32
CA THR A 32 5.24 -69.25 -39.66
C THR A 32 4.14 -68.63 -40.53
N GLY A 33 2.99 -69.30 -40.63
CA GLY A 33 1.87 -68.87 -41.47
C GLY A 33 1.20 -67.56 -41.02
N ALA A 34 0.42 -66.97 -41.91
CA ALA A 34 -0.28 -65.70 -41.67
C ALA A 34 -1.21 -65.77 -40.45
N ALA A 35 -1.12 -64.77 -39.57
CA ALA A 35 -2.01 -64.64 -38.43
C ALA A 35 -3.46 -64.40 -38.91
N GLY A 36 -4.43 -65.08 -38.27
CA GLY A 36 -5.85 -64.86 -38.52
C GLY A 36 -6.29 -63.45 -38.11
N ALA A 37 -7.34 -62.94 -38.75
CA ALA A 37 -7.86 -61.60 -38.47
C ALA A 37 -8.28 -61.47 -36.99
N THR A 38 -7.79 -60.42 -36.33
CA THR A 38 -8.16 -60.08 -34.95
C THR A 38 -9.67 -59.89 -34.83
N GLY A 39 -10.31 -60.60 -33.90
CA GLY A 39 -11.73 -60.42 -33.61
C GLY A 39 -12.02 -58.98 -33.15
N ALA A 40 -13.23 -58.49 -33.44
CA ALA A 40 -13.61 -57.13 -33.08
C ALA A 40 -13.49 -56.88 -31.57
N THR A 41 -12.80 -55.79 -31.20
CA THR A 41 -12.67 -55.35 -29.82
C THR A 41 -14.05 -55.17 -29.20
N GLY A 42 -14.29 -55.80 -28.05
CA GLY A 42 -15.53 -55.60 -27.30
C GLY A 42 -15.68 -54.13 -26.90
N ALA A 43 -16.91 -53.64 -26.84
CA ALA A 43 -17.17 -52.25 -26.44
C ALA A 43 -16.55 -51.98 -25.06
N THR A 44 -15.88 -50.84 -24.92
CA THR A 44 -15.38 -50.36 -23.63
C THR A 44 -16.53 -50.35 -22.62
N GLY A 45 -16.30 -50.91 -21.43
CA GLY A 45 -17.27 -50.75 -20.34
C GLY A 45 -17.45 -49.26 -20.03
N ALA A 46 -18.67 -48.86 -19.67
CA ALA A 46 -18.89 -47.50 -19.21
C ALA A 46 -17.99 -47.21 -18.01
N ASP A 47 -17.41 -46.00 -17.97
CA ASP A 47 -16.54 -45.58 -16.88
C ASP A 47 -17.27 -45.69 -15.53
N GLY A 48 -16.51 -46.04 -14.49
CA GLY A 48 -17.04 -46.02 -13.13
C GLY A 48 -17.46 -44.60 -12.78
N ALA A 49 -18.59 -44.45 -12.06
CA ALA A 49 -19.00 -43.14 -11.55
C ALA A 49 -17.86 -42.53 -10.74
N ASP A 50 -17.58 -41.24 -10.98
CA ASP A 50 -16.46 -40.53 -10.38
C ASP A 50 -16.49 -40.65 -8.84
N GLY A 51 -15.30 -40.74 -8.24
CA GLY A 51 -15.19 -40.63 -6.80
C GLY A 51 -15.68 -39.27 -6.35
N ALA A 52 -16.52 -39.23 -5.31
CA ALA A 52 -17.04 -37.97 -4.78
C ALA A 52 -15.89 -37.01 -4.47
N ASP A 53 -16.01 -35.77 -4.95
CA ASP A 53 -14.97 -34.76 -4.88
C ASP A 53 -14.43 -34.59 -3.45
N GLY A 54 -13.11 -34.49 -3.33
CA GLY A 54 -12.48 -34.11 -2.07
C GLY A 54 -12.98 -32.72 -1.69
N ALA A 55 -13.57 -32.60 -0.49
CA ALA A 55 -14.32 -31.41 -0.07
C ALA A 55 -13.63 -30.09 -0.46
N ASP A 56 -14.33 -29.26 -1.24
CA ASP A 56 -13.82 -28.00 -1.77
C ASP A 56 -13.07 -27.20 -0.69
N GLY A 57 -11.87 -26.73 -1.03
CA GLY A 57 -11.12 -25.83 -0.17
C GLY A 57 -11.93 -24.56 0.06
N VAL A 58 -12.55 -24.46 1.25
CA VAL A 58 -13.69 -23.57 1.51
C VAL A 58 -13.47 -22.15 1.00
N GLY A 59 -14.19 -21.82 -0.09
CA GLY A 59 -14.20 -20.47 -0.66
C GLY A 59 -14.61 -19.47 0.41
N LEU A 60 -13.76 -18.46 0.65
CA LEU A 60 -13.75 -17.68 1.89
C LEU A 60 -14.85 -16.61 1.99
N PHE A 61 -15.98 -16.80 1.28
CA PHE A 61 -17.02 -15.80 1.08
C PHE A 61 -18.41 -16.34 1.38
N ALA A 62 -19.06 -15.74 2.39
CA ALA A 62 -20.50 -15.83 2.55
C ALA A 62 -21.21 -15.11 1.39
N ALA A 63 -22.47 -15.46 1.13
CA ALA A 63 -23.27 -14.84 0.08
C ALA A 63 -23.36 -13.31 0.26
N THR A 64 -23.33 -12.57 -0.86
CA THR A 64 -23.35 -11.10 -0.87
C THR A 64 -24.61 -10.56 -0.21
N ASN A 65 -24.46 -10.08 1.03
CA ASN A 65 -25.52 -9.42 1.79
C ASN A 65 -26.10 -8.23 1.01
N LYS A 66 -27.43 -8.09 1.03
CA LYS A 66 -28.12 -6.92 0.48
C LYS A 66 -27.81 -5.65 1.26
N THR A 67 -27.72 -4.53 0.56
CA THR A 67 -27.66 -3.20 1.17
C THR A 67 -29.05 -2.77 1.65
N LEU A 68 -29.16 -2.38 2.92
CA LEU A 68 -30.33 -1.71 3.46
C LEU A 68 -30.28 -0.21 3.14
N VAL A 69 -31.45 0.43 3.00
CA VAL A 69 -31.58 1.88 2.88
C VAL A 69 -32.61 2.38 3.89
N VAL A 70 -32.18 3.24 4.82
CA VAL A 70 -33.06 3.96 5.74
C VAL A 70 -33.53 5.24 5.07
N ASN A 71 -34.83 5.41 4.94
CA ASN A 71 -35.46 6.59 4.35
C ASN A 71 -36.40 7.26 5.36
N ASN A 72 -36.58 8.58 5.25
CA ASN A 72 -37.51 9.36 6.09
C ASN A 72 -37.30 9.18 7.61
N LEU A 73 -36.04 9.01 8.06
CA LEU A 73 -35.74 9.02 9.50
C LEU A 73 -36.10 10.38 10.08
N THR A 74 -36.88 10.38 11.16
CA THR A 74 -37.30 11.56 11.92
C THR A 74 -37.46 11.19 13.38
N PHE A 75 -36.91 11.98 14.30
CA PHE A 75 -37.05 11.75 15.74
C PHE A 75 -38.32 12.39 16.31
N GLY A 76 -38.73 11.96 17.50
CA GLY A 76 -39.95 12.43 18.16
C GLY A 76 -39.95 12.14 19.66
N VAL A 77 -41.09 12.41 20.29
CA VAL A 77 -41.35 12.07 21.70
C VAL A 77 -42.75 11.46 21.80
N ASP A 78 -42.90 10.36 22.55
CA ASP A 78 -44.19 9.71 22.78
C ASP A 78 -45.04 10.42 23.86
N GLY A 79 -46.28 9.95 24.05
CA GLY A 79 -47.18 10.50 25.09
C GLY A 79 -46.76 10.24 26.54
N SER A 80 -45.66 9.49 26.76
CA SER A 80 -45.04 9.25 28.07
C SER A 80 -43.75 10.06 28.27
N GLY A 81 -43.31 10.81 27.26
CA GLY A 81 -42.06 11.59 27.29
C GLY A 81 -40.83 10.85 26.75
N ASN A 82 -40.94 9.64 26.20
CA ASN A 82 -39.82 8.86 25.68
C ASN A 82 -39.44 9.26 24.24
N MET A 83 -38.15 9.25 23.93
CA MET A 83 -37.64 9.50 22.59
C MET A 83 -38.08 8.41 21.61
N THR A 84 -38.53 8.83 20.43
CA THR A 84 -38.94 7.95 19.33
C THR A 84 -38.16 8.24 18.05
N ALA A 85 -38.11 7.26 17.15
CA ALA A 85 -37.65 7.38 15.78
C ALA A 85 -38.67 6.76 14.82
N SER A 86 -39.19 7.57 13.91
CA SER A 86 -39.99 7.12 12.76
C SER A 86 -39.09 6.95 11.55
N PHE A 87 -39.21 5.86 10.80
CA PHE A 87 -38.38 5.61 9.60
C PHE A 87 -39.05 4.65 8.61
N SER A 88 -38.48 4.56 7.41
CA SER A 88 -38.84 3.58 6.36
C SER A 88 -37.59 2.76 6.00
N LEU A 89 -37.71 1.46 5.82
CA LEU A 89 -36.58 0.57 5.52
C LEU A 89 -36.81 -0.20 4.21
N THR A 90 -35.86 -0.12 3.28
CA THR A 90 -35.93 -0.83 1.99
C THR A 90 -34.64 -1.57 1.65
N ASP A 91 -34.70 -2.51 0.71
CA ASP A 91 -33.52 -3.18 0.10
C ASP A 91 -33.04 -2.47 -1.19
N GLY A 92 -33.29 -1.16 -1.28
CA GLY A 92 -33.12 -0.36 -2.49
C GLY A 92 -34.31 -0.41 -3.45
N ALA A 93 -35.12 -1.48 -3.43
CA ALA A 93 -36.30 -1.62 -4.30
C ALA A 93 -37.61 -1.97 -3.57
N ASN A 94 -37.54 -2.77 -2.49
CA ASN A 94 -38.68 -3.35 -1.79
C ASN A 94 -38.70 -2.94 -0.31
N PRO A 95 -39.87 -2.77 0.33
CA PRO A 95 -39.96 -2.56 1.77
C PRO A 95 -39.50 -3.80 2.56
N VAL A 96 -38.58 -3.61 3.50
CA VAL A 96 -38.07 -4.67 4.39
C VAL A 96 -38.99 -4.80 5.60
N LYS A 97 -39.50 -6.00 5.85
CA LYS A 97 -40.58 -6.30 6.81
C LYS A 97 -40.10 -7.11 8.01
N GLY A 98 -40.82 -7.04 9.13
CA GLY A 98 -40.63 -7.98 10.24
C GLY A 98 -39.31 -7.82 10.99
N ILE A 99 -38.68 -6.64 10.98
CA ILE A 99 -37.63 -6.33 11.96
C ILE A 99 -38.24 -6.21 13.37
N THR A 100 -37.41 -6.42 14.39
CA THR A 100 -37.80 -6.35 15.81
C THR A 100 -36.77 -5.52 16.58
N THR A 101 -37.01 -5.23 17.86
CA THR A 101 -36.03 -4.59 18.75
C THR A 101 -34.72 -5.38 18.92
N ALA A 102 -34.65 -6.65 18.49
CA ALA A 102 -33.40 -7.40 18.41
C ALA A 102 -32.52 -7.02 17.20
N HIS A 103 -33.07 -6.31 16.20
CA HIS A 103 -32.35 -5.85 15.01
C HIS A 103 -32.03 -4.34 15.05
N THR A 104 -32.76 -3.56 15.84
CA THR A 104 -32.62 -2.10 15.92
C THR A 104 -31.73 -1.67 17.09
N THR A 105 -31.20 -0.45 17.02
CA THR A 105 -30.67 0.26 18.20
C THR A 105 -30.74 1.77 17.94
N ILE A 106 -31.32 2.54 18.87
CA ILE A 106 -31.11 3.98 18.94
C ILE A 106 -29.87 4.29 19.79
N TYR A 107 -29.04 5.21 19.30
CA TYR A 107 -28.06 5.92 20.12
C TYR A 107 -28.38 7.43 20.10
N LEU A 108 -28.09 8.12 21.21
CA LEU A 108 -28.35 9.56 21.36
C LEU A 108 -27.10 10.25 21.94
N ALA A 109 -26.75 11.40 21.39
CA ALA A 109 -25.74 12.30 21.96
C ALA A 109 -26.24 13.76 21.96
N GLY A 110 -25.81 14.54 22.95
CA GLY A 110 -26.02 16.00 23.00
C GLY A 110 -24.73 16.76 22.72
N LEU A 111 -24.78 17.80 21.89
CA LEU A 111 -23.66 18.71 21.61
C LEU A 111 -23.60 19.82 22.66
N ILE A 112 -22.66 19.72 23.59
CA ILE A 112 -22.37 20.75 24.59
C ILE A 112 -21.37 21.76 24.00
N PRO A 113 -21.68 23.07 24.01
CA PRO A 113 -20.75 24.10 23.55
C PRO A 113 -19.46 24.13 24.37
N GLY A 114 -18.33 24.36 23.70
CA GLY A 114 -17.03 24.52 24.36
C GLY A 114 -17.02 25.76 25.28
N THR A 115 -16.53 25.59 26.51
CA THR A 115 -16.25 26.70 27.43
C THR A 115 -14.74 26.86 27.58
N ASN A 116 -14.25 27.98 28.13
CA ASN A 116 -12.84 28.11 28.52
C ASN A 116 -11.81 27.72 27.43
N GLY A 117 -12.10 28.04 26.16
CA GLY A 117 -11.25 27.72 25.00
C GLY A 117 -11.45 26.33 24.39
N ASP A 118 -12.28 25.48 24.99
CA ASP A 118 -12.61 24.15 24.44
C ASP A 118 -13.27 24.23 23.05
N SER A 119 -13.20 23.10 22.34
CA SER A 119 -14.13 22.79 21.25
C SER A 119 -15.42 22.22 21.81
N ASP A 120 -16.53 22.41 21.09
CA ASP A 120 -17.79 21.74 21.40
C ASP A 120 -17.61 20.21 21.50
N GLN A 121 -18.38 19.56 22.36
CA GLN A 121 -18.27 18.12 22.64
C GLN A 121 -19.62 17.43 22.48
N TRP A 122 -19.64 16.33 21.72
CA TRP A 122 -20.74 15.37 21.80
C TRP A 122 -20.62 14.61 23.12
N GLN A 123 -21.73 14.41 23.81
CA GLN A 123 -21.82 13.57 25.00
C GLN A 123 -22.93 12.54 24.85
N TYR A 124 -22.60 11.26 25.05
CA TYR A 124 -23.53 10.14 24.97
C TYR A 124 -24.61 10.23 26.05
N TRP A 125 -25.87 9.97 25.70
CA TRP A 125 -26.96 9.80 26.67
C TRP A 125 -26.81 8.42 27.34
N THR A 126 -26.71 8.33 28.66
CA THR A 126 -26.37 7.07 29.33
C THR A 126 -27.53 6.07 29.36
N GLY A 127 -27.25 4.81 29.02
CA GLY A 127 -28.22 3.70 29.14
C GLY A 127 -29.30 3.63 28.05
N VAL A 128 -29.08 4.20 26.85
CA VAL A 128 -30.02 4.07 25.72
C VAL A 128 -30.21 2.60 25.35
N ASN A 129 -31.47 2.18 25.30
CA ASN A 129 -31.92 0.88 24.80
C ASN A 129 -33.23 1.07 24.01
N ASP A 130 -33.56 0.08 23.18
CA ASP A 130 -34.81 0.03 22.44
C ASP A 130 -35.89 -0.64 23.30
N ASN A 131 -37.05 0.01 23.43
CA ASN A 131 -38.15 -0.45 24.29
C ASN A 131 -39.23 -1.17 23.47
N THR A 132 -39.76 -0.52 22.43
CA THR A 132 -40.79 -1.09 21.55
C THR A 132 -40.59 -0.68 20.09
N LEU A 133 -40.88 -1.57 19.15
CA LEU A 133 -40.85 -1.33 17.71
C LEU A 133 -42.19 -1.76 17.10
N VAL A 134 -42.79 -0.90 16.27
CA VAL A 134 -44.08 -1.14 15.61
C VAL A 134 -43.93 -0.91 14.11
N GLU A 135 -44.22 -1.93 13.29
CA GLU A 135 -44.41 -1.75 11.84
C GLU A 135 -45.78 -1.08 11.61
N THR A 136 -45.79 0.22 11.29
CA THR A 136 -47.00 1.04 11.15
C THR A 136 -47.69 0.84 9.80
N SER A 137 -46.91 0.49 8.79
CA SER A 137 -47.32 -0.02 7.48
C SER A 137 -46.12 -0.72 6.84
N ALA A 138 -46.30 -1.39 5.69
CA ALA A 138 -45.29 -2.24 5.06
C ALA A 138 -43.89 -1.57 4.94
N GLY A 139 -42.94 -1.99 5.79
CA GLY A 139 -41.58 -1.43 5.85
C GLY A 139 -41.45 -0.02 6.43
N HIS A 140 -42.48 0.51 7.08
CA HIS A 140 -42.47 1.76 7.84
C HIS A 140 -42.60 1.46 9.33
N TYR A 141 -41.76 2.10 10.14
CA TYR A 141 -41.56 1.73 11.54
C TYR A 141 -41.60 2.93 12.47
N LEU A 142 -42.17 2.73 13.66
CA LEU A 142 -42.01 3.60 14.81
C LEU A 142 -41.28 2.82 15.91
N LEU A 143 -40.11 3.32 16.30
CA LEU A 143 -39.26 2.80 17.37
C LEU A 143 -39.32 3.75 18.57
N THR A 144 -39.55 3.22 19.76
CA THR A 144 -39.53 3.96 21.02
C THR A 144 -38.37 3.46 21.88
N SER A 145 -37.56 4.38 22.39
CA SER A 145 -36.46 4.09 23.31
C SER A 145 -36.94 4.00 24.77
N ASN A 146 -36.10 3.49 25.67
CA ASN A 146 -36.27 3.64 27.12
C ASN A 146 -35.90 5.05 27.64
N GLN A 147 -35.33 5.92 26.80
CA GLN A 147 -34.84 7.25 27.20
C GLN A 147 -35.94 8.31 27.18
N PRO A 148 -36.22 9.00 28.31
CA PRO A 148 -37.08 10.17 28.31
C PRO A 148 -36.35 11.38 27.71
N ALA A 149 -37.05 12.27 27.02
CA ALA A 149 -36.51 13.52 26.46
C ALA A 149 -35.87 14.43 27.53
N SER A 150 -36.25 14.25 28.81
CA SER A 150 -35.67 14.94 29.97
C SER A 150 -34.31 14.38 30.43
N ALA A 151 -33.83 13.26 29.89
CA ALA A 151 -32.50 12.71 30.15
C ALA A 151 -31.40 13.34 29.26
N VAL A 152 -31.76 14.34 28.45
CA VAL A 152 -30.85 15.11 27.60
C VAL A 152 -29.65 15.68 28.40
N PRO A 153 -28.40 15.56 27.91
CA PRO A 153 -27.22 16.11 28.57
C PRO A 153 -27.35 17.61 28.86
N ALA A 154 -27.11 17.99 30.11
CA ALA A 154 -27.31 19.36 30.58
C ALA A 154 -26.43 20.35 29.80
N GLY A 155 -27.02 21.47 29.37
CA GLY A 155 -26.32 22.49 28.58
C GLY A 155 -26.10 22.15 27.09
N SER A 156 -26.53 20.98 26.61
CA SER A 156 -26.45 20.65 25.18
C SER A 156 -27.43 21.48 24.34
N THR A 157 -27.01 21.85 23.13
CA THR A 157 -27.75 22.76 22.23
C THR A 157 -28.41 22.03 21.06
N LYS A 158 -27.70 21.06 20.47
CA LYS A 158 -28.17 20.15 19.42
C LYS A 158 -28.11 18.72 19.93
N GLN A 159 -28.96 17.85 19.39
CA GLN A 159 -28.94 16.41 19.64
C GLN A 159 -28.65 15.66 18.34
N ARG A 160 -27.95 14.54 18.45
CA ARG A 160 -27.69 13.58 17.36
C ARG A 160 -28.31 12.25 17.73
N GLY A 161 -29.28 11.82 16.94
CA GLY A 161 -29.83 10.47 17.00
C GLY A 161 -29.22 9.60 15.91
N ILE A 162 -28.74 8.41 16.27
CA ILE A 162 -28.36 7.37 15.31
C ILE A 162 -29.41 6.26 15.39
N LEU A 163 -30.03 5.93 14.25
CA LEU A 163 -30.72 4.66 14.08
C LEU A 163 -29.73 3.65 13.49
N ARG A 164 -29.49 2.55 14.19
CA ARG A 164 -28.71 1.40 13.72
C ARG A 164 -29.63 0.23 13.44
N ILE A 165 -29.45 -0.43 12.30
CA ILE A 165 -30.08 -1.71 11.95
C ILE A 165 -28.96 -2.74 11.76
N SER A 166 -29.08 -3.92 12.39
CA SER A 166 -28.05 -4.98 12.37
C SER A 166 -28.64 -6.37 12.61
N GLY A 167 -27.85 -7.43 12.40
CA GLY A 167 -28.24 -8.81 12.74
C GLY A 167 -29.30 -9.45 11.83
N LEU A 168 -29.83 -8.71 10.86
CA LEU A 168 -30.82 -9.21 9.91
C LEU A 168 -30.15 -10.10 8.85
N THR A 169 -30.50 -11.39 8.84
CA THR A 169 -29.91 -12.40 7.94
C THR A 169 -29.99 -12.01 6.47
N GLY A 170 -28.85 -12.01 5.78
CA GLY A 170 -28.74 -11.68 4.35
C GLY A 170 -28.67 -10.17 4.05
N TYR A 171 -28.49 -9.33 5.07
CA TYR A 171 -28.39 -7.87 4.93
C TYR A 171 -27.16 -7.30 5.65
N ASN A 172 -26.58 -6.26 5.07
CA ASN A 172 -25.51 -5.49 5.72
C ASN A 172 -26.09 -4.56 6.79
N PRO A 173 -25.39 -4.36 7.92
CA PRO A 173 -25.81 -3.38 8.92
C PRO A 173 -25.74 -1.96 8.34
N ILE A 174 -26.63 -1.08 8.81
CA ILE A 174 -26.69 0.33 8.41
C ILE A 174 -26.86 1.22 9.64
N ASN A 175 -26.24 2.39 9.59
CA ASN A 175 -26.46 3.49 10.52
C ASN A 175 -27.01 4.68 9.75
N GLN A 176 -27.98 5.39 10.33
CA GLN A 176 -28.50 6.65 9.80
C GLN A 176 -28.52 7.70 10.91
N SER A 177 -27.80 8.80 10.72
CA SER A 177 -27.78 9.94 11.64
C SER A 177 -28.90 10.93 11.34
N TYR A 178 -29.46 11.54 12.38
CA TYR A 178 -30.42 12.63 12.33
C TYR A 178 -30.13 13.64 13.46
N ASP A 179 -29.93 14.90 13.10
CA ASP A 179 -29.54 15.96 14.05
C ASP A 179 -30.70 16.94 14.25
N PHE A 180 -31.04 17.23 15.51
CA PHE A 180 -32.29 17.91 15.91
C PHE A 180 -32.13 18.82 17.13
N LEU A 181 -33.16 19.60 17.45
CA LEU A 181 -33.29 20.31 18.73
C LEU A 181 -34.24 19.54 19.64
N ILE A 182 -33.92 19.39 20.93
CA ILE A 182 -34.77 18.63 21.87
C ILE A 182 -36.17 19.25 22.07
N SER A 183 -36.33 20.53 21.78
CA SER A 183 -37.61 21.25 21.75
C SER A 183 -38.43 21.05 20.47
N ALA A 184 -37.83 20.52 19.40
CA ALA A 184 -38.47 20.25 18.11
C ALA A 184 -37.84 19.01 17.41
N PRO A 185 -37.91 17.81 18.02
CA PRO A 185 -37.15 16.64 17.56
C PRO A 185 -37.57 16.10 16.19
N GLY A 186 -38.79 16.45 15.73
CA GLY A 186 -39.27 16.14 14.38
C GLY A 186 -38.73 17.04 13.27
N THR A 187 -37.87 18.01 13.61
CA THR A 187 -37.28 18.96 12.66
C THR A 187 -35.76 18.80 12.62
N ALA A 188 -35.24 18.38 11.48
CA ALA A 188 -33.80 18.30 11.23
C ALA A 188 -33.15 19.70 11.27
N VAL A 189 -31.93 19.78 11.77
CA VAL A 189 -31.10 20.99 11.79
C VAL A 189 -29.68 20.72 11.29
N ASP A 190 -28.93 21.77 10.99
CA ASP A 190 -27.52 21.66 10.59
C ASP A 190 -26.71 20.86 11.60
N ARG A 191 -25.86 19.95 11.11
CA ARG A 191 -25.33 18.83 11.89
C ARG A 191 -24.51 19.23 13.13
N GLY A 192 -23.64 20.23 12.98
CA GLY A 192 -22.74 20.70 14.05
C GLY A 192 -21.57 19.74 14.33
N LYS A 193 -20.40 20.33 14.63
CA LYS A 193 -19.11 19.66 14.80
C LYS A 193 -18.74 18.76 13.60
N ASP A 194 -18.97 19.25 12.38
CA ASP A 194 -18.56 18.58 11.13
C ASP A 194 -17.07 18.94 10.83
N VAL A 195 -16.15 18.32 11.58
CA VAL A 195 -14.70 18.65 11.60
C VAL A 195 -13.85 17.78 10.64
N VAL A 196 -14.28 16.56 10.30
CA VAL A 196 -13.67 15.71 9.26
C VAL A 196 -14.77 15.00 8.45
N SER A 197 -14.47 14.60 7.22
CA SER A 197 -15.39 13.82 6.38
C SER A 197 -15.02 12.33 6.36
N TYR A 198 -16.02 11.45 6.25
CA TYR A 198 -15.78 10.01 6.00
C TYR A 198 -15.17 9.75 4.61
N ASP A 199 -15.34 10.67 3.65
CA ASP A 199 -14.70 10.60 2.34
C ASP A 199 -13.18 10.74 2.43
N ALA A 200 -12.66 11.64 3.29
CA ALA A 200 -11.23 11.73 3.56
C ALA A 200 -10.64 10.42 4.11
N CYS A 201 -11.39 9.70 4.96
CA CYS A 201 -10.99 8.38 5.45
C CYS A 201 -10.94 7.34 4.32
N LYS A 202 -11.92 7.35 3.40
CA LYS A 202 -11.99 6.41 2.27
C LYS A 202 -10.86 6.58 1.24
N GLU A 203 -10.19 7.73 1.18
CA GLU A 203 -8.99 7.90 0.33
C GLU A 203 -7.90 6.87 0.68
N CYS A 204 -7.76 6.54 1.97
CA CYS A 204 -6.83 5.51 2.45
C CYS A 204 -7.49 4.15 2.69
N HIS A 205 -8.76 4.12 3.11
CA HIS A 205 -9.47 2.90 3.51
C HIS A 205 -10.37 2.26 2.43
N GLY A 206 -10.48 2.86 1.24
CA GLY A 206 -11.27 2.34 0.11
C GLY A 206 -12.77 2.22 0.41
N PHE A 207 -13.18 1.04 0.88
CA PHE A 207 -14.54 0.79 1.39
C PHE A 207 -14.85 1.60 2.66
N GLY A 208 -13.80 2.02 3.39
CA GLY A 208 -13.88 2.92 4.54
C GLY A 208 -13.67 2.23 5.88
N VAL A 209 -13.69 3.02 6.95
CA VAL A 209 -13.41 2.54 8.31
C VAL A 209 -14.64 1.85 8.88
N THR A 210 -14.59 0.52 9.00
CA THR A 210 -15.66 -0.30 9.59
C THR A 210 -15.21 -0.97 10.87
N ILE A 211 -15.67 -0.49 12.03
CA ILE A 211 -15.28 -1.00 13.36
C ILE A 211 -16.51 -1.63 14.04
N HIS A 212 -16.29 -2.58 14.96
CA HIS A 212 -17.33 -3.36 15.65
C HIS A 212 -18.25 -4.14 14.69
N ALA A 213 -17.66 -5.16 14.04
CA ALA A 213 -18.34 -6.12 13.16
C ALA A 213 -19.22 -5.43 12.09
N TYR A 214 -18.59 -4.58 11.27
CA TYR A 214 -19.19 -3.75 10.21
C TYR A 214 -20.23 -2.72 10.62
N SER A 215 -20.66 -2.72 11.89
CA SER A 215 -21.90 -2.06 12.27
C SER A 215 -21.75 -0.58 12.63
N ARG A 216 -20.58 0.03 12.37
CA ARG A 216 -20.30 1.48 12.48
C ARG A 216 -19.38 1.92 11.34
N ASN A 217 -19.84 2.86 10.52
CA ASN A 217 -19.24 3.24 9.23
C ASN A 217 -19.49 4.71 8.81
N ASP A 218 -19.68 5.62 9.78
CA ASP A 218 -19.64 7.07 9.59
C ASP A 218 -19.02 7.69 10.86
N VAL A 219 -18.13 8.67 10.70
CA VAL A 219 -17.59 9.54 11.76
C VAL A 219 -18.70 10.05 12.68
N ARG A 220 -19.87 10.39 12.12
CA ARG A 220 -21.05 10.86 12.89
C ARG A 220 -21.63 9.81 13.83
N THR A 221 -21.51 8.52 13.47
CA THR A 221 -21.86 7.40 14.35
C THR A 221 -20.77 7.15 15.38
N CYS A 222 -19.49 7.22 14.98
CA CYS A 222 -18.37 7.01 15.89
C CYS A 222 -18.39 8.01 17.04
N VAL A 223 -18.51 9.32 16.77
CA VAL A 223 -18.44 10.41 17.77
C VAL A 223 -19.62 10.43 18.77
N VAL A 224 -20.63 9.57 18.59
CA VAL A 224 -21.74 9.38 19.55
C VAL A 224 -21.35 8.44 20.69
N CYS A 225 -20.39 7.53 20.48
CA CYS A 225 -19.84 6.66 21.52
C CYS A 225 -18.38 6.97 21.84
N HIS A 226 -17.61 7.48 20.89
CA HIS A 226 -16.25 7.98 21.08
C HIS A 226 -16.30 9.45 21.55
N SER A 227 -16.83 9.63 22.76
CA SER A 227 -17.01 10.92 23.43
C SER A 227 -16.31 10.94 24.80
N PRO A 228 -15.93 12.11 25.34
CA PRO A 228 -15.18 12.21 26.60
C PRO A 228 -15.92 11.60 27.81
N ASN A 229 -17.26 11.63 27.78
CA ASN A 229 -18.12 11.07 28.84
C ASN A 229 -18.38 9.55 28.70
N PHE A 230 -17.80 8.87 27.72
CA PHE A 230 -17.99 7.43 27.50
C PHE A 230 -16.77 6.66 28.04
N SER A 231 -16.95 5.98 29.18
CA SER A 231 -15.93 5.11 29.79
C SER A 231 -16.42 3.68 29.92
N GLY A 232 -15.49 2.73 29.71
CA GLY A 232 -15.71 1.30 29.92
C GLY A 232 -14.98 0.81 31.18
N VAL A 233 -15.13 -0.47 31.52
CA VAL A 233 -14.37 -1.08 32.63
C VAL A 233 -12.88 -1.31 32.30
N ASP A 234 -12.53 -1.31 31.01
CA ASP A 234 -11.19 -1.59 30.47
C ASP A 234 -10.52 -0.37 29.79
N MET A 235 -11.05 0.84 29.98
CA MET A 235 -10.53 2.08 29.37
C MET A 235 -10.52 3.22 30.40
N ALA A 236 -9.49 4.05 30.42
CA ALA A 236 -9.48 5.25 31.24
C ALA A 236 -10.43 6.33 30.67
N ALA A 237 -10.65 7.39 31.44
CA ALA A 237 -11.34 8.58 30.92
C ALA A 237 -10.56 9.17 29.74
N ASP A 238 -11.28 9.76 28.78
CA ASP A 238 -10.75 10.45 27.59
C ASP A 238 -9.93 9.61 26.58
N GLU A 239 -9.52 8.38 26.91
CA GLU A 239 -8.88 7.42 25.98
C GLU A 239 -9.81 6.97 24.84
N ALA A 240 -11.12 6.97 25.09
CA ALA A 240 -12.14 6.59 24.11
C ALA A 240 -12.55 7.74 23.19
N ASP A 241 -12.15 9.00 23.45
CA ASP A 241 -12.58 10.15 22.65
C ASP A 241 -12.07 10.06 21.20
N MET A 242 -12.91 10.47 20.26
CA MET A 242 -12.64 10.36 18.83
C MET A 242 -11.37 11.12 18.40
N VAL A 243 -11.01 12.22 19.05
CA VAL A 243 -9.78 12.98 18.74
C VAL A 243 -8.57 12.24 19.29
N THR A 244 -8.61 11.81 20.55
CA THR A 244 -7.52 11.05 21.20
C THR A 244 -7.20 9.78 20.42
N MET A 245 -8.22 8.95 20.17
CA MET A 245 -8.08 7.65 19.52
C MET A 245 -7.56 7.76 18.08
N VAL A 246 -8.19 8.61 17.25
CA VAL A 246 -7.82 8.71 15.83
C VAL A 246 -6.42 9.26 15.66
N HIS A 247 -6.00 10.25 16.44
CA HIS A 247 -4.62 10.73 16.38
C HIS A 247 -3.63 9.66 16.86
N GLN A 248 -3.80 9.10 18.06
CA GLN A 248 -2.85 8.13 18.61
C GLN A 248 -2.59 6.93 17.69
N ILE A 249 -3.64 6.40 17.03
CA ILE A 249 -3.52 5.33 16.03
C ILE A 249 -2.60 5.76 14.87
N HIS A 250 -2.80 6.94 14.30
CA HIS A 250 -2.13 7.35 13.05
C HIS A 250 -0.75 8.00 13.27
N THR A 251 -0.40 8.47 14.47
CA THR A 251 0.85 9.23 14.68
C THR A 251 2.12 8.38 14.46
N ASN A 252 2.09 7.06 14.66
CA ASN A 252 3.24 6.15 14.38
C ASN A 252 4.59 6.64 15.02
N LYS A 253 4.51 7.20 16.23
CA LYS A 253 5.67 7.80 16.92
C LYS A 253 5.71 7.53 18.42
N ALA A 254 5.11 6.43 18.89
CA ALA A 254 5.16 6.03 20.30
C ALA A 254 6.59 6.00 20.87
N ALA A 255 7.56 5.49 20.10
CA ALA A 255 8.98 5.48 20.48
C ALA A 255 9.63 6.89 20.61
N THR A 256 8.98 7.96 20.16
CA THR A 256 9.44 9.36 20.25
C THR A 256 8.60 10.18 21.23
N LEU A 257 7.30 9.88 21.34
CA LEU A 257 6.31 10.71 22.03
C LEU A 257 5.80 10.09 23.34
N GLY A 258 6.08 8.82 23.62
CA GLY A 258 5.64 8.09 24.80
C GLY A 258 4.75 6.89 24.48
N ALA A 259 4.40 6.11 25.50
CA ALA A 259 3.38 5.08 25.34
C ALA A 259 2.03 5.76 24.99
N LEU A 260 1.43 5.36 23.88
CA LEU A 260 0.08 5.80 23.53
C LEU A 260 -0.87 5.36 24.65
N HIS A 261 -1.77 6.25 25.08
CA HIS A 261 -2.67 5.97 26.20
C HIS A 261 -3.62 4.81 25.85
N PHE A 262 -4.06 4.73 24.59
CA PHE A 262 -4.88 3.64 24.08
C PHE A 262 -4.19 2.27 24.17
N SER A 263 -4.53 1.50 25.20
CA SER A 263 -4.04 0.13 25.45
C SER A 263 -5.16 -0.90 25.69
N GLY A 264 -6.39 -0.45 25.94
CA GLY A 264 -7.49 -1.25 26.50
C GLY A 264 -8.19 -2.28 25.60
N HIS A 265 -7.74 -2.50 24.36
CA HIS A 265 -8.41 -3.42 23.41
C HIS A 265 -7.54 -4.57 22.89
N GLY A 266 -6.32 -4.75 23.42
CA GLY A 266 -5.42 -5.88 23.08
C GLY A 266 -4.79 -5.83 21.68
N GLU A 267 -5.36 -5.05 20.77
CA GLU A 267 -4.79 -4.69 19.47
C GLU A 267 -3.60 -3.74 19.65
N ASN A 268 -2.39 -4.32 19.77
CA ASN A 268 -1.15 -3.57 19.91
C ASN A 268 -0.76 -2.87 18.59
N TRP A 269 -1.31 -1.68 18.34
CA TRP A 269 -1.04 -0.83 17.16
C TRP A 269 0.43 -0.35 16.98
N VAL A 270 1.37 -0.82 17.81
CA VAL A 270 2.80 -0.44 17.80
C VAL A 270 3.50 -0.61 16.45
N ASN A 271 2.99 -1.53 15.61
CA ASN A 271 3.53 -1.81 14.28
C ASN A 271 2.89 -0.97 13.16
N LEU A 272 1.77 -0.28 13.38
CA LEU A 272 1.08 0.47 12.34
C LEU A 272 1.96 1.61 11.81
N LYS A 273 2.15 1.65 10.48
CA LYS A 273 2.92 2.68 9.79
C LYS A 273 2.02 3.53 8.91
N TYR A 274 1.82 4.79 9.30
CA TYR A 274 1.13 5.77 8.46
C TYR A 274 1.87 5.97 7.13
N PRO A 275 1.18 5.91 5.97
CA PRO A 275 1.84 5.83 4.66
C PRO A 275 2.45 7.16 4.17
N GLY A 276 1.91 8.31 4.59
CA GLY A 276 2.43 9.65 4.26
C GLY A 276 3.15 10.31 5.44
N THR A 277 3.14 11.64 5.50
CA THR A 277 3.52 12.39 6.70
C THR A 277 2.30 12.75 7.55
N ILE A 278 2.39 12.56 8.87
CA ILE A 278 1.32 12.97 9.82
C ILE A 278 1.16 14.49 9.91
N LEU A 279 2.15 15.26 9.41
CA LEU A 279 2.07 16.71 9.31
C LEU A 279 1.06 17.20 8.24
N ASN A 280 0.57 16.31 7.37
CA ASN A 280 -0.47 16.65 6.41
C ASN A 280 -1.86 16.66 7.08
N CYS A 281 -2.14 17.68 7.90
CA CYS A 281 -3.41 17.80 8.63
C CYS A 281 -4.61 17.83 7.67
N GLU A 282 -4.45 18.47 6.51
CA GLU A 282 -5.47 18.59 5.46
C GLU A 282 -5.83 17.25 4.79
N LYS A 283 -5.03 16.18 5.00
CA LYS A 283 -5.37 14.82 4.56
C LYS A 283 -6.67 14.32 5.20
N CYS A 284 -6.94 14.72 6.45
CA CYS A 284 -8.18 14.41 7.17
C CYS A 284 -9.09 15.65 7.32
N HIS A 285 -8.50 16.80 7.65
CA HIS A 285 -9.23 18.05 7.91
C HIS A 285 -9.44 18.86 6.63
N LYS A 286 -10.39 18.42 5.80
CA LYS A 286 -10.77 19.10 4.54
C LYS A 286 -12.24 18.95 4.21
N ASN A 287 -12.72 19.85 3.35
CA ASN A 287 -14.02 19.78 2.66
C ASN A 287 -15.26 19.71 3.57
N VAL A 288 -15.16 20.19 4.81
CA VAL A 288 -16.27 20.28 5.78
C VAL A 288 -16.23 21.62 6.52
N ALA A 289 -17.38 22.06 7.03
CA ALA A 289 -17.58 23.42 7.54
C ALA A 289 -16.63 23.82 8.69
N GLU A 290 -16.20 22.85 9.50
CA GLU A 290 -15.34 23.08 10.67
C GLU A 290 -13.98 22.39 10.53
N ALA A 291 -13.55 22.08 9.29
CA ALA A 291 -12.25 21.47 9.01
C ALA A 291 -11.10 22.24 9.70
N ASP A 292 -11.12 23.56 9.59
CA ASP A 292 -10.12 24.48 10.13
C ASP A 292 -10.01 24.53 11.66
N ASN A 293 -10.85 23.79 12.41
CA ASN A 293 -10.69 23.66 13.87
C ASN A 293 -9.32 23.08 14.25
N TRP A 294 -8.65 22.29 13.39
CA TRP A 294 -7.29 21.78 13.66
C TRP A 294 -6.25 22.89 13.92
N LYS A 295 -6.42 24.06 13.28
CA LYS A 295 -5.54 25.23 13.45
C LYS A 295 -6.17 26.37 14.25
N ASN A 296 -7.50 26.41 14.36
CA ASN A 296 -8.25 27.47 15.05
C ASN A 296 -8.71 27.12 16.48
N LYS A 297 -8.68 25.83 16.87
CA LYS A 297 -9.17 25.33 18.16
C LYS A 297 -8.15 24.40 18.86
N PRO A 298 -6.91 24.85 19.13
CA PRO A 298 -5.96 24.06 19.90
C PRO A 298 -6.47 23.82 21.33
N THR A 299 -6.50 22.55 21.74
CA THR A 299 -6.90 22.13 23.10
C THR A 299 -5.91 21.11 23.65
N LYS A 300 -5.78 21.03 24.99
CA LYS A 300 -4.89 20.07 25.67
C LYS A 300 -5.06 18.64 25.14
N VAL A 301 -6.29 18.11 25.11
CA VAL A 301 -6.60 16.76 24.60
C VAL A 301 -6.17 16.57 23.15
N ALA A 302 -6.51 17.51 22.26
CA ALA A 302 -6.16 17.40 20.84
C ALA A 302 -4.65 17.46 20.60
N CYS A 303 -3.93 18.34 21.30
CA CYS A 303 -2.48 18.45 21.18
C CYS A 303 -1.75 17.24 21.80
N ASP A 304 -2.14 16.83 23.00
CA ASP A 304 -1.54 15.74 23.76
C ASP A 304 -1.71 14.38 23.07
N SER A 305 -2.83 14.16 22.37
CA SER A 305 -3.07 12.94 21.57
C SER A 305 -1.97 12.61 20.55
N CYS A 306 -1.20 13.61 20.10
CA CYS A 306 0.08 13.41 19.43
C CYS A 306 1.25 13.61 20.39
N HIS A 307 1.27 14.71 21.14
CA HIS A 307 2.40 15.13 21.96
C HIS A 307 2.38 14.57 23.39
N THR A 308 2.22 13.25 23.55
CA THR A 308 2.05 12.51 24.83
C THR A 308 3.25 12.55 25.81
N THR A 309 4.18 13.50 25.65
CA THR A 309 5.20 13.88 26.65
C THR A 309 4.99 15.29 27.21
N ILE A 310 3.98 16.04 26.75
CA ILE A 310 3.61 17.31 27.38
C ILE A 310 2.89 16.99 28.69
N VAL A 311 3.32 17.62 29.78
CA VAL A 311 2.66 17.48 31.08
C VAL A 311 2.24 18.87 31.57
N PHE A 312 0.95 19.00 31.88
CA PHE A 312 0.34 20.26 32.32
C PHE A 312 0.29 20.34 33.87
N ASP A 313 1.35 19.91 34.57
CA ASP A 313 1.38 19.60 36.02
C ASP A 313 2.22 20.55 36.90
N ASN A 314 2.24 21.85 36.59
CA ASN A 314 2.88 22.89 37.42
C ASN A 314 4.41 22.75 37.62
N VAL A 315 5.09 21.96 36.78
CA VAL A 315 6.56 22.00 36.64
C VAL A 315 6.89 22.38 35.20
N ALA A 316 7.84 23.30 35.00
CA ALA A 316 8.35 23.65 33.68
C ALA A 316 9.20 22.49 33.10
N ARG A 317 8.53 21.46 32.58
CA ARG A 317 9.14 20.27 32.02
C ARG A 317 9.44 20.43 30.54
N THR A 318 10.49 19.73 30.11
CA THR A 318 10.82 19.59 28.70
C THR A 318 10.16 18.35 28.10
N PHE A 319 9.45 18.52 26.98
CA PHE A 319 8.93 17.44 26.15
C PHE A 319 9.77 17.29 24.87
N VAL A 320 9.62 16.17 24.14
CA VAL A 320 10.32 15.94 22.87
C VAL A 320 9.35 16.13 21.72
N GLY A 321 9.68 17.02 20.78
CA GLY A 321 8.87 17.23 19.58
C GLY A 321 8.99 16.10 18.55
N LEU A 322 8.12 16.12 17.55
CA LEU A 322 8.20 15.24 16.36
C LEU A 322 9.52 15.40 15.59
N ASP A 323 10.19 16.54 15.74
CA ASP A 323 11.51 16.86 15.22
C ASP A 323 12.68 16.31 16.07
N GLY A 324 12.37 15.61 17.18
CA GLY A 324 13.36 15.13 18.15
C GLY A 324 13.96 16.23 19.02
N VAL A 325 13.47 17.47 18.92
CA VAL A 325 14.01 18.61 19.66
C VAL A 325 13.30 18.74 21.00
N THR A 326 14.10 18.89 22.06
CA THR A 326 13.65 19.24 23.41
C THR A 326 13.00 20.62 23.43
N LYS A 327 11.70 20.68 23.73
CA LYS A 327 10.87 21.90 23.83
C LYS A 327 10.30 22.01 25.25
N SER A 328 9.85 23.20 25.66
CA SER A 328 9.22 23.40 26.98
C SER A 328 7.78 23.90 26.81
N HIS A 329 6.90 23.50 27.73
CA HIS A 329 5.55 24.04 27.85
C HIS A 329 5.39 24.80 29.19
N ILE A 330 4.41 25.70 29.27
CA ILE A 330 4.02 26.40 30.50
C ILE A 330 2.79 25.76 31.15
N GLU A 331 2.52 26.09 32.41
CA GLU A 331 1.28 25.72 33.07
C GLU A 331 0.07 26.43 32.40
N ILE A 332 -0.99 25.68 32.10
CA ILE A 332 -2.29 26.21 31.67
C ILE A 332 -3.45 25.43 32.31
N ALA A 333 -4.26 26.12 33.12
CA ALA A 333 -5.38 25.51 33.83
C ALA A 333 -6.47 24.99 32.87
N ASP A 334 -6.78 25.75 31.82
CA ASP A 334 -7.78 25.43 30.79
C ASP A 334 -7.22 25.72 29.38
N ASN A 335 -8.10 25.79 28.38
CA ASN A 335 -7.73 26.02 26.98
C ASN A 335 -7.83 27.50 26.53
N GLN A 336 -8.20 28.45 27.41
CA GLN A 336 -8.47 29.85 27.03
C GLN A 336 -7.28 30.51 26.34
N PHE A 337 -6.08 30.19 26.81
CA PHE A 337 -4.83 30.81 26.38
C PHE A 337 -4.16 30.07 25.22
N CYS A 338 -4.63 28.87 24.86
CA CYS A 338 -4.02 28.05 23.81
C CYS A 338 -3.92 28.79 22.47
N ALA A 339 -5.02 29.36 21.98
CA ALA A 339 -5.06 30.07 20.70
C ALA A 339 -4.30 31.42 20.69
N ILE A 340 -3.90 31.95 21.86
CA ILE A 340 -3.12 33.19 21.97
C ILE A 340 -1.65 32.94 21.62
N CYS A 341 -1.09 31.82 22.08
CA CYS A 341 0.26 31.40 21.71
C CYS A 341 0.26 30.58 20.41
N HIS A 342 -0.66 29.61 20.30
CA HIS A 342 -0.83 28.72 19.17
C HIS A 342 -1.80 29.30 18.15
N THR A 343 -1.47 30.48 17.61
CA THR A 343 -2.25 31.11 16.55
C THR A 343 -2.33 30.22 15.31
N ALA A 344 -3.40 30.36 14.51
CA ALA A 344 -3.60 29.54 13.30
C ALA A 344 -2.41 29.57 12.32
N ASN A 345 -1.74 30.72 12.19
CA ASN A 345 -0.53 30.88 11.37
C ASN A 345 0.70 30.17 11.97
N TRP A 346 0.82 30.14 13.30
CA TRP A 346 1.85 29.34 13.98
C TRP A 346 1.57 27.85 13.87
N MET A 347 0.30 27.44 13.96
CA MET A 347 -0.12 26.05 13.75
C MET A 347 0.21 25.56 12.34
N THR A 348 -0.10 26.33 11.29
CA THR A 348 0.22 25.95 9.90
C THR A 348 1.71 25.98 9.58
N THR A 349 2.50 26.88 10.19
CA THR A 349 3.95 26.92 9.94
C THR A 349 4.73 25.88 10.77
N THR A 350 4.27 25.53 11.97
CA THR A 350 4.93 24.52 12.82
C THR A 350 4.62 23.09 12.37
N HIS A 351 3.44 22.85 11.79
CA HIS A 351 3.08 21.59 11.14
C HIS A 351 3.29 21.62 9.61
N ALA A 352 4.11 22.54 9.10
CA ALA A 352 4.39 22.61 7.68
C ALA A 352 5.11 21.34 7.18
N GLU A 353 4.60 20.76 6.10
CA GLU A 353 5.27 19.67 5.40
C GLU A 353 6.60 20.14 4.79
N SER A 354 7.58 19.24 4.69
CA SER A 354 8.74 19.50 3.85
C SER A 354 8.38 19.43 2.36
N SER A 355 9.18 20.05 1.50
CA SER A 355 8.96 19.97 0.04
C SER A 355 9.02 18.55 -0.51
N SER A 356 9.76 17.64 0.16
CA SER A 356 9.73 16.21 -0.13
C SER A 356 8.39 15.53 0.17
N ASN A 357 7.42 16.23 0.78
CA ASN A 357 6.09 15.73 1.12
C ASN A 357 4.92 16.53 0.53
N ASN A 358 5.15 17.72 -0.03
CA ASN A 358 4.10 18.62 -0.53
C ASN A 358 4.48 19.21 -1.90
N ALA A 359 3.65 19.01 -2.93
CA ALA A 359 3.98 19.47 -4.29
C ALA A 359 3.96 21.00 -4.46
N ALA A 360 3.15 21.74 -3.70
CA ALA A 360 3.08 23.20 -3.82
C ALA A 360 4.37 23.91 -3.36
N LEU A 361 5.18 23.24 -2.53
CA LEU A 361 6.51 23.72 -2.11
C LEU A 361 7.63 23.40 -3.13
N ARG A 362 7.32 22.66 -4.20
CA ARG A 362 8.27 22.28 -5.25
C ARG A 362 8.11 23.19 -6.45
N THR A 363 9.12 24.01 -6.71
CA THR A 363 9.11 25.05 -7.75
C THR A 363 9.96 24.71 -8.96
N MET A 364 10.98 23.86 -8.80
CA MET A 364 11.84 23.40 -9.88
C MET A 364 11.21 22.25 -10.65
N GLU A 365 11.31 22.31 -11.97
CA GLU A 365 10.65 21.42 -12.93
C GLU A 365 11.56 21.20 -14.13
N SER A 366 11.48 20.02 -14.74
CA SER A 366 12.27 19.65 -15.91
C SER A 366 11.41 18.98 -16.97
N THR A 367 11.73 19.16 -18.24
CA THR A 367 11.15 18.39 -19.36
C THR A 367 12.28 17.80 -20.19
N ILE A 368 12.12 16.57 -20.65
CA ILE A 368 13.06 15.96 -21.60
C ILE A 368 12.49 16.21 -22.99
N ASP A 369 13.28 16.85 -23.85
CA ASP A 369 12.86 17.33 -25.16
C ASP A 369 13.12 16.28 -26.26
N ASN A 370 14.22 15.53 -26.14
CA ASN A 370 14.64 14.50 -27.08
C ASN A 370 15.73 13.60 -26.45
N VAL A 371 15.92 12.40 -27.00
CA VAL A 371 17.13 11.60 -26.79
C VAL A 371 17.68 11.14 -28.14
N VAL A 372 18.99 11.33 -28.35
CA VAL A 372 19.72 10.92 -29.54
C VAL A 372 20.67 9.79 -29.17
N ILE A 373 20.81 8.81 -30.06
CA ILE A 373 21.89 7.82 -30.03
C ILE A 373 22.69 8.01 -31.31
N ASP A 374 23.99 8.25 -31.20
CA ASP A 374 24.85 8.38 -32.38
C ASP A 374 25.05 7.01 -33.05
N ASN A 375 24.97 6.98 -34.39
CA ASN A 375 25.09 5.74 -35.15
C ASN A 375 26.55 5.32 -35.38
N VAL A 376 27.52 6.21 -35.16
CA VAL A 376 28.95 5.96 -35.29
C VAL A 376 29.49 5.31 -34.02
N ASP A 377 29.43 6.01 -32.89
CA ASP A 377 30.03 5.57 -31.61
C ASP A 377 29.02 5.05 -30.57
N GLY A 378 27.71 5.14 -30.83
CA GLY A 378 26.69 4.65 -29.90
C GLY A 378 26.45 5.56 -28.68
N GLY A 379 27.06 6.75 -28.65
CA GLY A 379 26.89 7.74 -27.59
C GLY A 379 25.44 8.17 -27.41
N VAL A 380 24.97 8.20 -26.16
CA VAL A 380 23.58 8.54 -25.82
C VAL A 380 23.53 9.95 -25.26
N THR A 381 22.85 10.88 -25.94
CA THR A 381 22.67 12.27 -25.53
C THR A 381 21.20 12.62 -25.28
N VAL A 382 20.90 13.07 -24.06
CA VAL A 382 19.59 13.57 -23.63
C VAL A 382 19.58 15.09 -23.76
N THR A 383 18.61 15.67 -24.47
CA THR A 383 18.32 17.11 -24.44
C THR A 383 17.15 17.37 -23.50
N PHE A 384 17.31 18.30 -22.55
CA PHE A 384 16.30 18.61 -21.56
C PHE A 384 16.28 20.08 -21.16
N ARG A 385 15.16 20.55 -20.64
CA ARG A 385 14.97 21.89 -20.07
C ARG A 385 14.81 21.84 -18.57
N VAL A 386 15.24 22.91 -17.89
CA VAL A 386 15.01 23.13 -16.46
C VAL A 386 14.38 24.50 -16.26
N THR A 387 13.29 24.55 -15.50
CA THR A 387 12.65 25.80 -15.05
C THR A 387 12.48 25.81 -13.52
N ASP A 388 12.32 27.01 -12.96
CA ASP A 388 12.03 27.23 -11.55
C ASP A 388 10.92 28.29 -11.46
N GLY A 389 9.74 27.89 -10.99
CA GLY A 389 8.54 28.72 -11.03
C GLY A 389 8.09 29.10 -12.46
N GLY A 390 8.50 28.31 -13.47
CA GLY A 390 8.27 28.61 -14.89
C GLY A 390 9.33 29.52 -15.54
N VAL A 391 10.31 30.03 -14.78
CA VAL A 391 11.45 30.79 -15.33
C VAL A 391 12.57 29.82 -15.70
N ALA A 392 13.17 29.97 -16.88
CA ALA A 392 14.28 29.12 -17.32
C ALA A 392 15.50 29.24 -16.39
N VAL A 393 16.02 28.09 -15.94
CA VAL A 393 17.21 28.03 -15.07
C VAL A 393 18.45 28.01 -15.93
N THR A 394 19.17 29.13 -16.02
CA THR A 394 20.34 29.30 -16.91
C THR A 394 21.69 29.11 -16.22
N ASP A 395 21.70 28.61 -14.99
CA ASP A 395 22.90 28.37 -14.18
C ASP A 395 22.78 26.99 -13.50
N ASN A 396 23.73 26.09 -13.78
CA ASN A 396 23.74 24.75 -13.21
C ASN A 396 24.16 24.73 -11.73
N ALA A 397 24.73 25.82 -11.19
CA ALA A 397 25.02 25.93 -9.76
C ALA A 397 23.75 26.06 -8.89
N LEU A 398 22.58 26.32 -9.49
CA LEU A 398 21.28 26.45 -8.82
C LEU A 398 20.60 25.10 -8.52
N PHE A 399 21.08 24.01 -9.14
CA PHE A 399 20.60 22.65 -8.88
C PHE A 399 21.72 21.70 -8.46
N ASP A 400 21.35 20.57 -7.87
CA ASP A 400 22.24 19.45 -7.58
C ASP A 400 21.49 18.10 -7.66
N THR A 401 22.20 17.00 -7.39
CA THR A 401 21.70 15.62 -7.49
C THR A 401 21.07 15.24 -8.84
N LEU A 402 21.43 15.97 -9.90
CA LEU A 402 21.06 15.65 -11.28
C LEU A 402 21.53 14.23 -11.63
N THR A 403 20.56 13.34 -11.86
CA THR A 403 20.79 11.91 -12.10
C THR A 403 19.89 11.38 -13.19
N PHE A 404 20.41 10.45 -14.00
CA PHE A 404 19.72 9.86 -15.15
C PHE A 404 19.68 8.34 -15.07
N ASN A 405 18.49 7.77 -15.19
CA ASN A 405 18.27 6.37 -15.49
C ASN A 405 18.24 6.16 -17.02
N LEU A 406 18.68 4.98 -17.49
CA LEU A 406 18.52 4.51 -18.86
C LEU A 406 18.09 3.03 -18.84
N ALA A 407 17.04 2.70 -19.60
CA ALA A 407 16.45 1.36 -19.68
C ALA A 407 15.83 1.08 -21.06
N LYS A 408 15.59 -0.20 -21.37
CA LYS A 408 14.68 -0.65 -22.45
C LYS A 408 13.46 -1.37 -21.87
N LEU A 409 12.36 -1.37 -22.61
CA LEU A 409 11.23 -2.28 -22.38
C LEU A 409 11.50 -3.57 -23.16
N VAL A 410 11.54 -4.69 -22.45
CA VAL A 410 11.54 -6.03 -23.07
C VAL A 410 10.07 -6.46 -23.24
N PRO A 411 9.62 -6.82 -24.45
CA PRO A 411 8.25 -7.27 -24.70
C PRO A 411 7.84 -8.52 -23.91
N ALA A 412 6.54 -8.76 -23.83
CA ALA A 412 5.98 -9.98 -23.25
C ALA A 412 6.36 -11.21 -24.10
N ALA A 413 6.71 -12.32 -23.46
CA ALA A 413 7.14 -13.54 -24.12
C ALA A 413 6.77 -14.78 -23.31
N ASN A 414 6.42 -15.88 -23.99
CA ASN A 414 6.09 -17.18 -23.38
C ASN A 414 5.06 -17.10 -22.22
N GLY A 415 4.03 -16.26 -22.37
CA GLY A 415 3.01 -16.02 -21.33
C GLY A 415 3.41 -15.01 -20.25
N ALA A 416 4.71 -14.78 -20.04
CA ALA A 416 5.22 -13.83 -19.06
C ALA A 416 5.05 -12.37 -19.49
N SER A 417 4.95 -11.48 -18.50
CA SER A 417 4.81 -10.02 -18.67
C SER A 417 6.03 -9.38 -19.36
N SER A 418 5.78 -8.26 -20.06
CA SER A 418 6.85 -7.32 -20.44
C SER A 418 7.58 -6.78 -19.20
N TYR A 419 8.81 -6.28 -19.34
CA TYR A 419 9.53 -5.70 -18.21
C TYR A 419 10.56 -4.65 -18.62
N TRP A 420 10.74 -3.63 -17.77
CA TRP A 420 11.86 -2.71 -17.91
C TRP A 420 13.17 -3.42 -17.55
N GLN A 421 14.22 -3.14 -18.32
CA GLN A 421 15.58 -3.62 -18.12
C GLN A 421 16.53 -2.42 -18.15
N SER A 422 17.20 -2.12 -17.05
CA SER A 422 18.18 -1.03 -17.03
C SER A 422 19.44 -1.40 -17.82
N TYR A 423 19.99 -0.42 -18.51
CA TYR A 423 21.32 -0.46 -19.14
C TYR A 423 22.45 -0.10 -18.17
N LEU A 424 22.13 0.45 -16.99
CA LEU A 424 23.11 1.04 -16.05
C LEU A 424 23.41 0.15 -14.85
N SER A 425 22.93 -1.10 -14.82
CA SER A 425 22.99 -1.95 -13.64
C SER A 425 24.41 -2.15 -13.09
N ARG A 426 24.54 -2.17 -11.77
CA ARG A 426 25.81 -2.25 -11.05
C ARG A 426 25.81 -3.39 -10.04
N ILE A 427 26.98 -3.98 -9.83
CA ILE A 427 27.23 -4.93 -8.73
C ILE A 427 27.49 -4.12 -7.46
N ARG A 428 26.66 -4.27 -6.42
CA ARG A 428 26.76 -3.49 -5.19
C ARG A 428 26.65 -4.32 -3.93
N THR A 429 27.62 -4.14 -3.03
CA THR A 429 27.52 -4.47 -1.60
C THR A 429 27.28 -3.20 -0.76
N LYS A 430 26.68 -3.35 0.42
CA LYS A 430 26.41 -2.27 1.39
C LYS A 430 27.34 -2.31 2.62
N ASP A 431 27.90 -3.47 2.97
CA ASP A 431 28.78 -3.69 4.12
C ASP A 431 29.67 -4.95 3.90
N ALA A 432 30.59 -5.24 4.81
CA ALA A 432 31.55 -6.34 4.62
C ALA A 432 30.93 -7.75 4.79
N ASP A 433 29.79 -7.86 5.47
CA ASP A 433 29.14 -9.14 5.80
C ASP A 433 28.07 -9.52 4.75
N LYS A 434 27.58 -8.55 3.98
CA LYS A 434 26.70 -8.77 2.83
C LYS A 434 27.50 -8.88 1.52
N PRO A 435 27.43 -10.02 0.81
CA PRO A 435 27.96 -10.11 -0.55
C PRO A 435 27.19 -9.16 -1.48
N PRO A 436 27.81 -8.81 -2.62
CA PRO A 436 27.20 -7.89 -3.57
C PRO A 436 26.00 -8.52 -4.29
N VAL A 437 25.09 -7.69 -4.76
CA VAL A 437 23.99 -8.07 -5.66
C VAL A 437 23.90 -7.13 -6.85
N LEU A 438 23.26 -7.58 -7.94
CA LEU A 438 22.95 -6.74 -9.09
C LEU A 438 21.81 -5.77 -8.75
N GLN A 439 21.98 -4.48 -9.05
CA GLN A 439 20.99 -3.43 -8.84
C GLN A 439 20.96 -2.43 -10.00
N GLY A 440 19.76 -2.02 -10.42
CA GLY A 440 19.57 -0.86 -11.30
C GLY A 440 20.13 0.42 -10.65
N TYR A 441 20.64 1.33 -11.50
CA TYR A 441 21.38 2.50 -11.05
C TYR A 441 21.06 3.73 -11.93
N ASN A 442 21.43 4.91 -11.45
CA ASN A 442 21.33 6.17 -12.19
C ASN A 442 22.73 6.79 -12.31
N GLU A 443 23.13 7.23 -13.50
CA GLU A 443 24.35 8.02 -13.67
C GLU A 443 24.22 9.36 -12.94
N VAL A 444 25.30 9.86 -12.33
CA VAL A 444 25.33 11.16 -11.66
C VAL A 444 26.01 12.17 -12.58
N ALA A 445 25.29 13.21 -13.01
CA ALA A 445 25.76 14.14 -14.04
C ALA A 445 26.97 15.00 -13.62
N ALA A 446 27.36 14.95 -12.35
CA ALA A 446 28.54 15.63 -11.81
C ALA A 446 29.80 14.74 -11.70
N GLY A 447 29.73 13.47 -12.13
CA GLY A 447 30.85 12.52 -11.97
C GLY A 447 30.85 11.28 -12.88
N ASN A 448 29.87 11.14 -13.78
CA ASN A 448 29.84 10.11 -14.83
C ASN A 448 30.13 10.77 -16.20
N GLY A 449 29.09 11.03 -17.01
CA GLY A 449 29.20 11.66 -18.33
C GLY A 449 29.12 13.20 -18.37
N THR A 450 28.95 13.77 -19.56
CA THR A 450 29.13 15.19 -19.86
C THR A 450 27.82 15.99 -19.74
N LEU A 451 27.78 17.00 -18.87
CA LEU A 451 26.68 17.97 -18.78
C LEU A 451 27.07 19.29 -19.46
N THR A 452 26.34 19.68 -20.52
CA THR A 452 26.52 20.96 -21.23
C THR A 452 25.27 21.84 -21.11
N HIS A 453 25.46 23.16 -20.93
CA HIS A 453 24.38 24.16 -21.00
C HIS A 453 24.36 24.83 -22.37
N LEU A 454 23.22 24.79 -23.05
CA LEU A 454 23.03 25.35 -24.40
C LEU A 454 22.44 26.78 -24.39
N GLY A 455 22.11 27.31 -23.20
CA GLY A 455 21.42 28.59 -23.05
C GLY A 455 19.90 28.42 -22.93
N GLY A 456 19.21 29.46 -22.44
CA GLY A 456 17.76 29.46 -22.29
C GLY A 456 17.20 28.38 -21.34
N GLY A 457 18.04 27.83 -20.45
CA GLY A 457 17.70 26.71 -19.57
C GLY A 457 17.59 25.37 -20.29
N VAL A 458 18.08 25.26 -21.53
CA VAL A 458 18.27 24.00 -22.27
C VAL A 458 19.65 23.45 -21.94
N TYR A 459 19.70 22.15 -21.65
CA TYR A 459 20.91 21.40 -21.33
C TYR A 459 20.98 20.13 -22.17
N THR A 460 22.19 19.61 -22.37
CA THR A 460 22.42 18.24 -22.83
C THR A 460 23.18 17.44 -21.78
N TYR A 461 22.81 16.18 -21.62
CA TYR A 461 23.57 15.19 -20.88
C TYR A 461 23.95 14.02 -21.78
N GLU A 462 25.25 13.81 -21.94
CA GLU A 462 25.85 12.67 -22.63
C GLU A 462 26.21 11.60 -21.59
N PHE A 463 25.76 10.37 -21.76
CA PHE A 463 26.04 9.27 -20.81
C PHE A 463 27.48 8.77 -20.93
N ALA A 464 28.10 8.40 -19.80
CA ALA A 464 29.41 7.75 -19.79
C ALA A 464 29.34 6.22 -19.95
N LEU A 465 28.19 5.60 -19.64
CA LEU A 465 27.92 4.16 -19.75
C LEU A 465 29.12 3.30 -19.31
N LEU A 466 29.59 3.50 -18.07
CA LEU A 466 30.83 2.88 -17.54
C LEU A 466 30.79 1.34 -17.38
N ASN A 467 29.74 0.69 -17.90
CA ASN A 467 29.55 -0.77 -18.00
C ASN A 467 29.48 -1.26 -19.45
N ALA A 468 29.81 -0.40 -20.41
CA ALA A 468 30.06 -0.73 -21.80
C ALA A 468 31.55 -1.04 -22.01
N ASP A 469 31.87 -2.00 -22.88
CA ASP A 469 33.27 -2.35 -23.20
C ASP A 469 34.00 -1.21 -23.92
N THR A 470 33.24 -0.38 -24.65
CA THR A 470 33.65 0.97 -25.07
C THR A 470 32.81 1.98 -24.27
N PRO A 471 33.36 2.70 -23.28
CA PRO A 471 32.61 3.69 -22.51
C PRO A 471 31.91 4.72 -23.41
N GLY A 472 30.65 5.01 -23.10
CA GLY A 472 29.74 5.80 -23.93
C GLY A 472 28.89 5.00 -24.92
N ASP A 473 29.38 3.84 -25.42
CA ASP A 473 28.70 3.06 -26.46
C ASP A 473 27.67 2.08 -25.89
N ILE A 474 26.37 2.43 -25.96
CA ILE A 474 25.26 1.57 -25.50
C ILE A 474 25.23 0.19 -26.17
N ARG A 475 25.82 0.06 -27.36
CA ARG A 475 25.84 -1.19 -28.16
C ARG A 475 26.81 -2.22 -27.58
N THR A 476 27.73 -1.81 -26.71
CA THR A 476 28.82 -2.66 -26.17
C THR A 476 28.65 -3.04 -24.69
N ILE A 477 27.42 -2.97 -24.16
CA ILE A 477 27.11 -3.38 -22.78
C ILE A 477 27.06 -4.92 -22.68
N THR A 478 28.21 -5.53 -22.41
CA THR A 478 28.37 -6.98 -22.17
C THR A 478 28.47 -7.34 -20.68
N HIS A 479 28.74 -6.36 -19.82
CA HIS A 479 29.03 -6.53 -18.41
C HIS A 479 28.33 -5.46 -17.54
N VAL A 480 28.51 -5.58 -16.22
CA VAL A 480 27.95 -4.66 -15.21
C VAL A 480 29.07 -4.00 -14.40
N HIS A 481 28.91 -2.72 -14.08
CA HIS A 481 29.95 -1.93 -13.43
C HIS A 481 30.07 -2.28 -11.93
N ASN A 482 31.30 -2.59 -11.49
CA ASN A 482 31.63 -2.91 -10.10
C ASN A 482 31.49 -1.69 -9.18
N GLY A 483 30.70 -1.78 -8.11
CA GLY A 483 30.41 -0.65 -7.21
C GLY A 483 30.26 -1.04 -5.74
N SER A 484 31.36 -1.37 -5.06
CA SER A 484 31.38 -1.36 -3.58
C SER A 484 31.41 0.08 -3.05
N SER A 485 31.11 0.26 -1.76
CA SER A 485 31.65 1.43 -1.06
C SER A 485 33.18 1.36 -1.05
N SER A 486 33.87 2.47 -1.22
CA SER A 486 35.34 2.54 -1.10
C SER A 486 35.85 2.28 0.32
N SER A 487 34.95 2.28 1.32
CA SER A 487 35.22 1.90 2.70
C SER A 487 35.20 0.39 2.97
N ILE A 488 34.76 -0.44 2.02
CA ILE A 488 34.68 -1.91 2.19
C ILE A 488 35.99 -2.53 1.72
N THR A 489 36.66 -3.23 2.63
CA THR A 489 37.88 -4.00 2.38
C THR A 489 37.58 -5.51 2.31
N GLY A 490 38.55 -6.31 1.86
CA GLY A 490 38.37 -7.76 1.72
C GLY A 490 37.62 -8.16 0.43
N PRO A 491 36.97 -9.34 0.40
CA PRO A 491 36.53 -9.99 -0.84
C PRO A 491 35.41 -9.25 -1.59
N TYR A 492 34.69 -8.33 -0.94
CA TYR A 492 33.63 -7.54 -1.58
C TYR A 492 34.05 -6.07 -1.87
N SER A 493 35.34 -5.75 -1.71
CA SER A 493 35.90 -4.48 -2.18
C SER A 493 35.83 -4.36 -3.70
N ALA A 494 35.71 -3.14 -4.24
CA ALA A 494 35.51 -2.93 -5.69
C ALA A 494 36.60 -3.55 -6.59
N ALA A 495 37.83 -3.70 -6.06
CA ALA A 495 38.95 -4.36 -6.75
C ALA A 495 38.97 -5.90 -6.61
N SER A 496 38.10 -6.48 -5.77
CA SER A 496 37.89 -7.92 -5.60
C SER A 496 36.57 -8.43 -6.20
N LEU A 497 35.65 -7.52 -6.56
CA LEU A 497 34.45 -7.84 -7.32
C LEU A 497 34.83 -8.38 -8.72
N PRO A 498 34.34 -9.55 -9.16
CA PRO A 498 34.52 -10.03 -10.52
C PRO A 498 33.64 -9.21 -11.46
N THR A 499 34.12 -8.99 -12.67
CA THR A 499 33.28 -8.55 -13.79
C THR A 499 32.24 -9.65 -14.07
N MET A 500 31.00 -9.48 -13.60
CA MET A 500 29.92 -10.37 -14.04
C MET A 500 29.57 -10.03 -15.49
N LEU A 501 29.58 -11.06 -16.34
CA LEU A 501 29.06 -10.95 -17.70
C LEU A 501 27.54 -10.92 -17.61
N TYR A 502 26.97 -9.78 -17.95
CA TYR A 502 25.55 -9.50 -17.90
C TYR A 502 25.26 -8.53 -19.05
N ALA A 503 25.07 -9.10 -20.24
CA ALA A 503 24.91 -8.32 -21.45
C ALA A 503 23.50 -7.73 -21.53
N VAL A 504 23.41 -6.43 -21.75
CA VAL A 504 22.14 -5.74 -22.05
C VAL A 504 22.19 -5.28 -23.48
N ALA A 505 21.89 -6.20 -24.40
CA ALA A 505 21.92 -5.95 -25.84
C ALA A 505 21.07 -4.72 -26.20
N TYR A 506 21.65 -3.80 -26.97
CA TYR A 506 20.93 -2.68 -27.55
C TYR A 506 20.08 -3.13 -28.73
N GLU A 507 18.78 -2.86 -28.68
CA GLU A 507 17.79 -3.32 -29.66
C GLU A 507 17.02 -2.11 -30.20
N PRO A 508 17.51 -1.44 -31.27
CA PRO A 508 17.00 -0.12 -31.69
C PRO A 508 15.53 -0.09 -32.11
N THR A 509 14.89 -1.25 -32.28
CA THR A 509 13.47 -1.41 -32.62
C THR A 509 12.52 -1.43 -31.41
N LEU A 510 13.05 -1.51 -30.19
CA LEU A 510 12.27 -1.54 -28.93
C LEU A 510 12.17 -0.17 -28.25
N THR A 511 11.17 0.00 -27.37
CA THR A 511 11.08 1.20 -26.52
C THR A 511 12.27 1.30 -25.57
N HIS A 512 12.88 2.48 -25.56
CA HIS A 512 13.87 2.93 -24.60
C HIS A 512 13.23 3.99 -23.71
N ARG A 513 13.62 4.03 -22.44
CA ARG A 513 13.21 5.05 -21.46
C ARG A 513 14.45 5.69 -20.85
N VAL A 514 14.41 7.01 -20.75
CA VAL A 514 15.32 7.80 -19.93
C VAL A 514 14.47 8.51 -18.88
N ALA A 515 14.91 8.53 -17.63
CA ALA A 515 14.18 9.18 -16.54
C ALA A 515 15.15 9.91 -15.61
N MET A 516 14.80 11.12 -15.16
CA MET A 516 15.71 12.00 -14.44
C MET A 516 15.19 12.47 -13.08
N THR A 517 16.13 12.71 -12.16
CA THR A 517 15.89 13.43 -10.90
C THR A 517 16.81 14.63 -10.84
N ILE A 518 16.31 15.74 -10.31
CA ILE A 518 17.01 17.01 -10.12
C ILE A 518 16.51 17.65 -8.81
N ARG A 519 17.35 18.39 -8.09
CA ARG A 519 16.96 19.08 -6.85
C ARG A 519 17.41 20.54 -6.90
N LYS A 520 16.52 21.44 -6.45
CA LYS A 520 16.81 22.86 -6.27
C LYS A 520 17.71 23.03 -5.06
N LYS A 521 18.94 23.50 -5.29
CA LYS A 521 19.96 23.65 -4.26
C LYS A 521 19.57 24.72 -3.22
N ALA A 522 18.96 25.81 -3.69
CA ALA A 522 18.37 26.84 -2.83
C ALA A 522 17.22 26.24 -1.99
N GLY A 523 17.41 26.17 -0.66
CA GLY A 523 16.47 25.54 0.27
C GLY A 523 16.42 24.00 0.20
N SER A 524 17.32 23.35 -0.55
CA SER A 524 17.33 21.88 -0.77
C SER A 524 15.99 21.30 -1.25
N SER A 525 15.18 22.05 -2.00
CA SER A 525 13.84 21.64 -2.41
C SER A 525 13.87 20.67 -3.58
N ASP A 526 13.05 19.62 -3.52
CA ASP A 526 12.95 18.63 -4.61
C ASP A 526 12.25 19.16 -5.87
N ASN A 527 12.45 18.48 -6.99
CA ASN A 527 11.69 18.68 -8.22
C ASN A 527 10.19 18.37 -8.07
N LYS A 528 9.30 19.13 -8.73
CA LYS A 528 7.84 18.90 -8.74
C LYS A 528 7.48 17.44 -8.93
N THR A 529 7.98 16.87 -10.03
CA THR A 529 7.97 15.46 -10.36
C THR A 529 9.22 15.10 -11.17
N ASN A 530 9.45 13.82 -11.41
CA ASN A 530 10.52 13.35 -12.29
C ASN A 530 10.08 13.44 -13.76
N ALA A 531 10.95 13.95 -14.62
CA ALA A 531 10.75 13.87 -16.05
C ALA A 531 11.24 12.52 -16.58
N PHE A 532 10.57 12.03 -17.62
CA PHE A 532 10.96 10.85 -18.36
C PHE A 532 10.63 11.04 -19.85
N PHE A 533 11.24 10.23 -20.71
CA PHE A 533 10.98 10.23 -22.14
C PHE A 533 11.12 8.80 -22.68
N ASP A 534 10.13 8.39 -23.46
CA ASP A 534 10.07 7.07 -24.10
C ASP A 534 10.21 7.23 -25.61
N TRP A 535 11.11 6.48 -26.23
CA TRP A 535 11.34 6.54 -27.68
C TRP A 535 11.79 5.20 -28.24
N VAL A 536 11.67 5.03 -29.56
CA VAL A 536 12.29 3.91 -30.28
C VAL A 536 13.36 4.49 -31.21
N PRO A 537 14.65 4.14 -31.06
CA PRO A 537 15.73 4.68 -31.91
C PRO A 537 15.51 4.47 -33.41
N ALA A 538 14.89 3.37 -33.82
CA ALA A 538 14.54 3.08 -35.21
C ALA A 538 13.27 3.82 -35.73
N GLY A 539 12.62 4.66 -34.90
CA GLY A 539 11.45 5.45 -35.30
C GLY A 539 10.11 4.72 -35.28
N ASN A 540 10.01 3.53 -34.66
CA ASN A 540 8.72 2.88 -34.41
C ASN A 540 7.90 3.67 -33.37
N VAL A 541 6.60 3.37 -33.27
CA VAL A 541 5.79 3.80 -32.11
C VAL A 541 6.31 3.08 -30.86
N ALA A 542 6.48 3.82 -29.76
CA ALA A 542 6.88 3.25 -28.49
C ALA A 542 5.75 2.39 -27.87
N GLU A 543 6.05 1.13 -27.59
CA GLU A 543 5.28 0.30 -26.65
C GLU A 543 5.36 0.91 -25.24
N THR A 544 4.28 0.78 -24.46
CA THR A 544 4.14 1.31 -23.10
C THR A 544 4.04 0.17 -22.07
N ARG A 545 4.09 0.53 -20.77
CA ARG A 545 3.82 -0.39 -19.65
C ARG A 545 3.21 0.42 -18.49
N ASN A 546 2.09 1.07 -18.77
CA ASN A 546 1.46 2.08 -17.91
C ASN A 546 0.41 1.42 -16.99
N ILE A 547 0.88 0.68 -15.98
CA ILE A 547 0.06 -0.23 -15.17
C ILE A 547 -0.55 0.47 -13.94
N VAL A 548 0.18 1.40 -13.31
CA VAL A 548 -0.28 2.17 -12.14
C VAL A 548 0.24 3.61 -12.23
N SER A 549 -0.57 4.59 -11.86
CA SER A 549 -0.14 6.01 -11.83
C SER A 549 0.36 6.42 -10.46
N ARG A 550 1.12 7.52 -10.39
CA ARG A 550 1.48 8.14 -9.11
C ARG A 550 0.25 8.57 -8.31
N ASP A 551 -0.80 9.06 -8.96
CA ASP A 551 -2.00 9.58 -8.30
C ASP A 551 -2.69 8.50 -7.47
N ALA A 552 -2.71 7.26 -7.97
CA ALA A 552 -3.19 6.09 -7.25
C ALA A 552 -2.43 5.86 -5.93
N CYS A 553 -1.10 6.04 -5.93
CA CYS A 553 -0.29 5.99 -4.70
C CYS A 553 -0.56 7.21 -3.80
N SER A 554 -0.71 8.41 -4.38
CA SER A 554 -0.98 9.65 -3.63
C SER A 554 -2.32 9.62 -2.88
N LYS A 555 -3.28 8.75 -3.28
CA LYS A 555 -4.50 8.44 -2.49
C LYS A 555 -4.16 8.04 -1.05
N CYS A 556 -3.06 7.33 -0.81
CA CYS A 556 -2.58 6.97 0.53
C CYS A 556 -1.37 7.82 0.99
N HIS A 557 -0.35 7.95 0.15
CA HIS A 557 0.94 8.56 0.51
C HIS A 557 0.99 10.09 0.39
N GLY A 558 -0.05 10.74 -0.15
CA GLY A 558 0.01 12.17 -0.49
C GLY A 558 1.15 12.48 -1.47
N ASP A 559 1.76 13.66 -1.34
CA ASP A 559 2.90 14.09 -2.18
C ASP A 559 4.27 13.62 -1.66
N SER A 560 4.30 12.66 -0.71
CA SER A 560 5.54 12.07 -0.16
C SER A 560 6.43 11.42 -1.21
N LYS A 561 7.70 11.84 -1.25
CA LYS A 561 8.76 11.28 -2.09
C LYS A 561 9.04 9.83 -1.69
N LEU A 562 8.81 8.89 -2.61
CA LEU A 562 9.06 7.47 -2.36
C LEU A 562 10.54 7.19 -2.64
N HIS A 563 11.36 7.24 -1.58
CA HIS A 563 12.83 7.16 -1.60
C HIS A 563 13.52 8.22 -2.47
N ARG A 564 13.46 8.10 -3.79
CA ARG A 564 14.08 9.02 -4.77
C ARG A 564 13.08 9.58 -5.78
N GLY A 565 11.90 9.00 -5.90
CA GLY A 565 10.96 9.29 -6.99
C GLY A 565 9.63 9.89 -6.55
N TYR A 566 9.06 10.66 -7.47
CA TYR A 566 7.64 10.97 -7.55
C TYR A 566 6.95 10.21 -8.69
N ALA A 567 7.66 9.90 -9.78
CA ALA A 567 7.10 9.20 -10.95
C ALA A 567 7.42 7.69 -10.91
N ILE A 568 6.45 6.85 -11.29
CA ILE A 568 6.59 5.38 -11.40
C ILE A 568 7.63 5.01 -12.46
N GLU A 569 7.76 5.87 -13.45
CA GLU A 569 8.65 5.80 -14.60
C GLU A 569 10.13 5.95 -14.22
N LEU A 570 10.43 6.66 -13.12
CA LEU A 570 11.75 6.59 -12.48
C LEU A 570 11.89 5.30 -11.66
N CYS A 571 10.85 4.91 -10.91
CA CYS A 571 10.90 3.74 -10.03
C CYS A 571 11.27 2.46 -10.78
N VAL A 572 10.64 2.17 -11.92
CA VAL A 572 10.95 0.99 -12.76
C VAL A 572 12.37 0.98 -13.32
N GLY A 573 13.04 2.14 -13.40
CA GLY A 573 14.43 2.25 -13.80
C GLY A 573 15.38 1.51 -12.84
N CYS A 574 15.14 1.62 -11.53
CA CYS A 574 15.89 0.92 -10.49
C CYS A 574 15.22 -0.39 -10.03
N HIS A 575 13.89 -0.41 -9.96
CA HIS A 575 13.09 -1.56 -9.53
C HIS A 575 12.67 -2.42 -10.73
N ASN A 576 13.69 -2.89 -11.45
CA ASN A 576 13.58 -3.74 -12.64
C ASN A 576 13.78 -5.24 -12.31
N LYS A 577 13.52 -6.12 -13.28
CA LYS A 577 13.58 -7.59 -13.15
C LYS A 577 14.87 -8.10 -12.51
N ASN A 578 16.00 -7.52 -12.91
CA ASN A 578 17.34 -7.95 -12.55
C ASN A 578 17.98 -7.02 -11.51
N SER A 579 17.16 -6.56 -10.55
CA SER A 579 17.58 -5.82 -9.37
C SER A 579 17.18 -6.55 -8.11
N PHE A 580 18.11 -6.68 -7.16
CA PHE A 580 17.97 -7.52 -5.98
C PHE A 580 18.40 -6.81 -4.68
N ASP A 581 17.96 -7.31 -3.52
CA ASP A 581 18.38 -6.85 -2.19
C ASP A 581 19.09 -7.96 -1.39
N PRO A 582 20.25 -7.67 -0.74
CA PRO A 582 21.08 -8.66 -0.05
C PRO A 582 20.74 -8.86 1.44
N PHE A 583 19.69 -8.20 1.97
CA PHE A 583 19.27 -8.33 3.37
C PHE A 583 18.15 -9.37 3.55
N THR A 584 17.44 -9.73 2.48
CA THR A 584 16.22 -10.57 2.50
C THR A 584 16.41 -12.07 2.74
N GLY A 585 17.64 -12.60 2.74
CA GLY A 585 17.90 -14.04 2.81
C GLY A 585 18.78 -14.49 3.98
N THR A 586 18.61 -15.77 4.36
CA THR A 586 19.23 -16.40 5.54
C THR A 586 20.46 -17.26 5.25
N GLY A 587 20.64 -17.71 4.01
CA GLY A 587 21.86 -18.40 3.56
C GLY A 587 22.93 -17.39 3.14
N THR A 588 24.22 -17.76 3.24
CA THR A 588 25.35 -16.94 2.77
C THR A 588 25.38 -16.91 1.23
N PRO A 589 25.15 -15.76 0.57
CA PRO A 589 25.11 -15.74 -0.89
C PRO A 589 26.49 -15.92 -1.52
N THR A 590 26.59 -16.89 -2.43
CA THR A 590 27.78 -17.09 -3.26
C THR A 590 27.75 -16.17 -4.47
N LEU A 591 28.88 -15.51 -4.72
CA LEU A 591 29.13 -14.64 -5.87
C LEU A 591 29.10 -15.44 -7.18
N ALA A 592 28.02 -15.29 -7.96
CA ALA A 592 27.85 -15.95 -9.25
C ALA A 592 28.25 -15.03 -10.41
N THR A 593 28.64 -15.61 -11.55
CA THR A 593 29.00 -14.89 -12.78
C THR A 593 27.88 -14.92 -13.83
N THR A 594 26.62 -15.03 -13.38
CA THR A 594 25.43 -15.26 -14.21
C THR A 594 24.29 -14.32 -13.79
N ASP A 595 23.28 -14.18 -14.66
CA ASP A 595 22.08 -13.35 -14.47
C ASP A 595 21.11 -13.88 -13.40
N THR A 596 21.28 -15.14 -12.98
CA THR A 596 20.54 -15.80 -11.92
C THR A 596 20.60 -15.05 -10.58
N ALA A 597 19.43 -14.88 -9.94
CA ALA A 597 19.32 -14.36 -8.57
C ALA A 597 20.27 -15.09 -7.60
N LEU A 598 21.09 -14.33 -6.87
CA LEU A 598 22.10 -14.92 -5.96
C LEU A 598 21.42 -15.64 -4.77
N PRO A 599 21.94 -16.80 -4.32
CA PRO A 599 21.29 -17.58 -3.25
C PRO A 599 21.17 -16.79 -1.94
N GLY A 600 19.95 -16.38 -1.56
CA GLY A 600 19.74 -15.51 -0.38
C GLY A 600 19.62 -14.01 -0.70
N SER A 601 19.41 -13.64 -1.96
CA SER A 601 18.84 -12.34 -2.33
C SER A 601 17.39 -12.49 -2.80
N SER A 602 16.61 -11.40 -2.72
CA SER A 602 15.26 -11.30 -3.30
C SER A 602 15.28 -10.26 -4.40
N SER A 603 14.52 -10.51 -5.47
CA SER A 603 14.24 -9.46 -6.45
C SER A 603 13.48 -8.31 -5.78
N VAL A 604 13.83 -7.09 -6.20
CA VAL A 604 13.16 -5.83 -5.83
C VAL A 604 12.51 -5.17 -7.05
N ILE A 605 12.14 -5.96 -8.07
CA ILE A 605 11.26 -5.52 -9.15
C ILE A 605 9.98 -4.91 -8.56
N LEU A 606 9.46 -3.85 -9.20
CA LEU A 606 8.49 -2.95 -8.60
C LEU A 606 7.21 -3.66 -8.11
N GLU A 607 6.63 -4.60 -8.88
CA GLU A 607 5.45 -5.36 -8.43
C GLU A 607 5.73 -6.16 -7.16
N ARG A 608 6.91 -6.79 -7.03
CA ARG A 608 7.26 -7.60 -5.85
C ARG A 608 7.46 -6.73 -4.62
N LEU A 609 8.10 -5.58 -4.77
CA LEU A 609 8.27 -4.62 -3.68
C LEU A 609 6.92 -4.04 -3.23
N VAL A 610 6.14 -3.49 -4.16
CA VAL A 610 4.86 -2.85 -3.87
C VAL A 610 3.87 -3.85 -3.27
N HIS A 611 3.70 -5.04 -3.85
CA HIS A 611 2.74 -6.00 -3.33
C HIS A 611 3.16 -6.56 -1.97
N LYS A 612 4.44 -6.93 -1.75
CA LYS A 612 4.84 -7.53 -0.46
C LYS A 612 4.81 -6.54 0.72
N VAL A 613 5.14 -5.26 0.50
CA VAL A 613 5.02 -4.23 1.56
C VAL A 613 3.55 -4.01 1.95
N HIS A 614 2.62 -4.03 0.98
CA HIS A 614 1.18 -3.86 1.27
C HIS A 614 0.46 -5.16 1.66
N MET A 615 1.04 -6.33 1.43
CA MET A 615 0.56 -7.57 2.06
C MET A 615 0.90 -7.63 3.55
N GLY A 616 2.13 -7.27 3.93
CA GLY A 616 2.56 -7.17 5.34
C GLY A 616 2.21 -8.42 6.14
N LYS A 617 1.38 -8.25 7.18
CA LYS A 617 0.87 -9.33 8.05
C LYS A 617 0.06 -10.44 7.36
N ASN A 618 -0.31 -10.25 6.09
CA ASN A 618 -1.05 -11.23 5.29
C ASN A 618 -0.14 -12.19 4.49
N LEU A 619 1.19 -12.01 4.54
CA LEU A 619 2.16 -12.94 3.92
C LEU A 619 2.40 -14.16 4.79
N VAL A 620 2.56 -15.34 4.18
CA VAL A 620 2.85 -16.59 4.90
C VAL A 620 4.29 -16.65 5.39
N ASN A 621 5.24 -16.05 4.66
CA ASN A 621 6.66 -16.03 5.04
C ASN A 621 7.15 -14.65 5.53
N GLY A 622 6.25 -13.69 5.68
CA GLY A 622 6.60 -12.28 5.92
C GLY A 622 7.33 -11.62 4.75
N TYR A 623 7.88 -10.43 5.00
CA TYR A 623 8.76 -9.71 4.08
C TYR A 623 9.66 -8.70 4.80
N SER A 624 10.95 -8.72 4.50
CA SER A 624 11.93 -7.75 4.94
C SER A 624 12.76 -7.29 3.73
N ILE A 625 13.25 -6.05 3.72
CA ILE A 625 14.09 -5.49 2.64
C ILE A 625 15.03 -4.42 3.21
N ASN A 626 16.26 -4.32 2.69
CA ASN A 626 17.28 -3.34 3.11
C ASN A 626 17.70 -3.42 4.60
N GLY A 627 17.23 -4.43 5.33
CA GLY A 627 17.46 -4.63 6.77
C GLY A 627 16.26 -4.24 7.64
N GLU A 628 15.21 -3.66 7.06
CA GLU A 628 13.94 -3.34 7.73
C GLU A 628 12.94 -4.48 7.55
N ASP A 629 12.16 -4.80 8.58
CA ASP A 629 11.09 -5.79 8.51
C ASP A 629 9.71 -5.15 8.29
N TYR A 630 8.96 -5.69 7.34
CA TYR A 630 7.62 -5.25 6.95
C TYR A 630 6.57 -6.33 7.22
N SER A 631 6.97 -7.48 7.77
CA SER A 631 6.11 -8.64 8.06
C SER A 631 4.95 -8.34 9.02
N THR A 632 5.02 -7.23 9.77
CA THR A 632 3.97 -6.79 10.71
C THR A 632 3.15 -5.60 10.21
N LEU A 633 3.36 -5.14 8.96
CA LEU A 633 2.58 -4.02 8.40
C LEU A 633 1.11 -4.38 8.22
N GLU A 634 0.27 -3.37 8.45
CA GLU A 634 -1.17 -3.40 8.21
C GLU A 634 -1.49 -2.50 7.02
N TYR A 635 -2.35 -2.97 6.12
CA TYR A 635 -2.79 -2.19 4.95
C TYR A 635 -4.22 -1.67 5.18
N PRO A 636 -4.48 -0.37 5.01
CA PRO A 636 -5.74 0.24 5.42
C PRO A 636 -6.96 -0.10 4.53
N SER A 637 -6.74 -0.64 3.32
CA SER A 637 -7.76 -0.80 2.27
C SER A 637 -7.95 -2.25 1.84
N GLY A 638 -9.01 -2.51 1.06
CA GLY A 638 -9.23 -3.79 0.37
C GLY A 638 -10.38 -4.63 0.91
N VAL A 639 -10.59 -5.82 0.34
CA VAL A 639 -11.77 -6.64 0.64
C VAL A 639 -11.60 -7.33 2.00
N MET A 640 -12.70 -7.53 2.71
CA MET A 640 -12.69 -8.13 4.04
C MET A 640 -12.58 -9.66 3.96
N SER A 641 -11.66 -10.24 4.74
CA SER A 641 -11.45 -11.70 4.78
C SER A 641 -12.03 -12.40 6.00
N SER A 642 -12.27 -11.67 7.10
CA SER A 642 -12.39 -12.29 8.44
C SER A 642 -13.42 -11.68 9.39
N GLY A 643 -14.05 -10.55 9.04
CA GLY A 643 -14.95 -9.80 9.94
C GLY A 643 -14.34 -8.52 10.53
N THR A 644 -13.01 -8.40 10.55
CA THR A 644 -12.30 -7.32 11.26
C THR A 644 -11.16 -6.67 10.46
N THR A 645 -10.46 -7.41 9.58
CA THR A 645 -9.32 -6.88 8.82
C THR A 645 -9.54 -6.91 7.30
N PRO A 646 -9.32 -5.79 6.58
CA PRO A 646 -9.12 -5.81 5.14
C PRO A 646 -7.89 -6.63 4.76
N ASN A 647 -7.91 -7.26 3.58
CA ASN A 647 -6.72 -7.73 2.88
C ASN A 647 -6.53 -6.93 1.56
N PRO A 648 -5.31 -6.76 1.03
CA PRO A 648 -5.01 -5.90 -0.13
C PRO A 648 -5.44 -6.51 -1.49
N SER A 649 -6.56 -7.23 -1.50
CA SER A 649 -7.17 -7.89 -2.66
C SER A 649 -7.82 -6.93 -3.65
N ASN A 650 -8.17 -5.70 -3.24
CA ASN A 650 -8.78 -4.72 -4.13
C ASN A 650 -7.73 -4.05 -5.04
N CYS A 651 -7.39 -4.75 -6.12
CA CYS A 651 -6.41 -4.29 -7.12
C CYS A 651 -6.71 -2.89 -7.66
N ALA A 652 -7.99 -2.51 -7.81
CA ALA A 652 -8.42 -1.23 -8.36
C ALA A 652 -8.08 0.00 -7.51
N VAL A 653 -7.61 -0.17 -6.26
CA VAL A 653 -7.04 0.93 -5.46
C VAL A 653 -5.81 1.54 -6.16
N CYS A 654 -4.96 0.67 -6.73
CA CYS A 654 -3.72 1.03 -7.42
C CYS A 654 -3.83 0.93 -8.96
N HIS A 655 -4.47 -0.14 -9.46
CA HIS A 655 -4.74 -0.37 -10.88
C HIS A 655 -5.96 0.42 -11.33
N ASP A 656 -5.80 1.74 -11.43
CA ASP A 656 -6.90 2.66 -11.73
C ASP A 656 -7.28 2.63 -13.22
N GLU A 657 -8.11 1.67 -13.59
CA GLU A 657 -8.64 1.50 -14.96
C GLU A 657 -9.53 2.68 -15.42
N SER A 658 -9.88 3.63 -14.53
CA SER A 658 -10.56 4.87 -14.93
C SER A 658 -9.59 5.94 -15.47
N ASN A 659 -8.29 5.80 -15.17
CA ASN A 659 -7.25 6.70 -15.67
C ASN A 659 -6.84 6.31 -17.09
N ALA A 660 -7.31 7.06 -18.09
CA ALA A 660 -7.06 6.81 -19.51
C ALA A 660 -5.57 6.83 -19.93
N ALA A 661 -4.65 7.35 -19.10
CA ALA A 661 -3.21 7.26 -19.34
C ALA A 661 -2.62 5.89 -18.94
N MET A 662 -3.32 5.14 -18.08
CA MET A 662 -2.92 3.82 -17.59
C MET A 662 -3.50 2.72 -18.49
N THR A 663 -3.07 2.73 -19.75
CA THR A 663 -3.46 1.78 -20.80
C THR A 663 -3.31 0.31 -20.41
N ASP A 664 -2.39 0.02 -19.50
CA ASP A 664 -2.02 -1.32 -19.05
C ASP A 664 -2.57 -1.66 -17.65
N ALA A 665 -3.41 -0.80 -17.05
CA ALA A 665 -3.95 -0.99 -15.71
C ALA A 665 -4.60 -2.36 -15.55
N ALA A 666 -5.42 -2.76 -16.53
CA ALA A 666 -6.16 -4.02 -16.60
C ALA A 666 -5.31 -5.32 -16.47
N ASN A 667 -3.98 -5.23 -16.60
CA ASN A 667 -3.10 -6.40 -16.59
C ASN A 667 -3.19 -7.26 -15.32
N TRP A 668 -3.62 -6.73 -14.18
CA TRP A 668 -3.84 -7.51 -12.95
C TRP A 668 -4.84 -8.66 -13.14
N ARG A 669 -5.79 -8.52 -14.07
CA ARG A 669 -6.87 -9.49 -14.36
C ARG A 669 -6.78 -10.14 -15.74
N THR A 670 -6.14 -9.52 -16.73
CA THR A 670 -5.93 -10.11 -18.06
C THR A 670 -4.61 -10.88 -18.19
N THR A 671 -3.62 -10.52 -17.39
CA THR A 671 -2.23 -10.96 -17.54
C THR A 671 -1.66 -11.44 -16.19
N PRO A 672 -2.30 -12.42 -15.52
CA PRO A 672 -1.73 -13.07 -14.34
C PRO A 672 -0.43 -13.78 -14.72
N THR A 673 0.65 -13.52 -13.97
CA THR A 673 1.97 -14.13 -14.19
C THR A 673 2.57 -14.67 -12.90
N ALA A 674 3.49 -15.62 -13.02
CA ALA A 674 4.27 -16.13 -11.90
C ALA A 674 5.00 -15.03 -11.13
N SER A 675 5.56 -14.04 -11.85
CA SER A 675 6.25 -12.89 -11.27
C SER A 675 5.36 -12.00 -10.40
N ALA A 676 4.06 -11.93 -10.72
CA ALA A 676 3.08 -11.12 -9.99
C ALA A 676 2.34 -11.93 -8.92
N CYS A 677 1.81 -13.11 -9.24
CA CYS A 677 1.02 -13.93 -8.32
C CYS A 677 1.83 -14.39 -7.10
N GLY A 678 3.10 -14.80 -7.30
CA GLY A 678 4.01 -15.22 -6.22
C GLY A 678 4.49 -14.09 -5.30
N THR A 679 4.00 -12.87 -5.47
CA THR A 679 4.25 -11.76 -4.54
C THR A 679 3.32 -11.83 -3.33
N CYS A 680 2.02 -12.06 -3.56
CA CYS A 680 0.99 -12.23 -2.53
C CYS A 680 0.78 -13.70 -2.15
N HIS A 681 0.69 -14.60 -3.13
CA HIS A 681 0.44 -16.02 -2.91
C HIS A 681 1.76 -16.77 -2.64
N ASP A 682 2.34 -16.55 -1.46
CA ASP A 682 3.69 -17.03 -1.13
C ASP A 682 3.73 -18.30 -0.27
N SER A 683 2.59 -18.95 -0.01
CA SER A 683 2.56 -20.27 0.64
C SER A 683 3.28 -21.33 -0.21
N GLY A 684 3.89 -22.33 0.43
CA GLY A 684 4.62 -23.38 -0.29
C GLY A 684 3.75 -24.16 -1.31
N ALA A 685 2.45 -24.32 -1.04
CA ALA A 685 1.51 -24.93 -1.97
C ALA A 685 1.23 -24.01 -3.18
N ALA A 686 1.02 -22.71 -2.95
CA ALA A 686 0.77 -21.75 -4.03
C ALA A 686 2.02 -21.56 -4.92
N LEU A 687 3.21 -21.43 -4.31
CA LEU A 687 4.47 -21.34 -5.05
C LEU A 687 4.77 -22.64 -5.83
N GLY A 688 4.40 -23.81 -5.30
CA GLY A 688 4.50 -25.08 -6.02
C GLY A 688 3.59 -25.14 -7.25
N HIS A 689 2.32 -24.72 -7.10
CA HIS A 689 1.38 -24.61 -8.22
C HIS A 689 1.85 -23.60 -9.28
N ILE A 690 2.28 -22.40 -8.87
CA ILE A 690 2.82 -21.38 -9.77
C ILE A 690 4.03 -21.93 -10.53
N ALA A 691 4.96 -22.62 -9.86
CA ALA A 691 6.13 -23.20 -10.51
C ALA A 691 5.78 -24.28 -11.55
N GLN A 692 4.74 -25.09 -11.30
CA GLN A 692 4.24 -26.08 -12.26
C GLN A 692 3.71 -25.42 -13.55
N GLU A 693 2.91 -24.37 -13.40
CA GLU A 693 2.27 -23.64 -14.51
C GLU A 693 3.19 -22.60 -15.18
N SER A 694 4.50 -22.69 -14.96
CA SER A 694 5.54 -21.75 -15.46
C SER A 694 6.71 -22.44 -16.19
N VAL A 695 6.62 -23.74 -16.48
CA VAL A 695 7.74 -24.51 -17.04
C VAL A 695 7.91 -24.22 -18.54
N GLY A 696 8.67 -23.15 -18.84
CA GLY A 696 9.03 -22.72 -20.20
C GLY A 696 7.97 -21.85 -20.90
N TYR A 697 6.71 -21.94 -20.46
CA TYR A 697 5.60 -21.06 -20.84
C TYR A 697 4.66 -20.90 -19.64
N GLU A 698 4.13 -19.70 -19.39
CA GLU A 698 3.18 -19.44 -18.31
C GLU A 698 1.73 -19.69 -18.76
N THR A 699 1.07 -20.71 -18.19
CA THR A 699 -0.30 -21.16 -18.56
C THR A 699 -1.42 -20.47 -17.78
N CYS A 700 -1.09 -19.51 -16.89
CA CYS A 700 -2.00 -18.89 -15.92
C CYS A 700 -3.35 -18.41 -16.49
N THR A 701 -3.36 -17.83 -17.70
CA THR A 701 -4.57 -17.29 -18.36
C THR A 701 -5.59 -18.36 -18.76
N VAL A 702 -5.18 -19.63 -18.87
CA VAL A 702 -6.08 -20.76 -19.21
C VAL A 702 -7.16 -20.93 -18.14
N CYS A 703 -6.82 -20.73 -16.86
CA CYS A 703 -7.70 -20.93 -15.70
C CYS A 703 -8.07 -19.62 -14.99
N HIS A 704 -7.16 -18.64 -14.93
CA HIS A 704 -7.36 -17.38 -14.20
C HIS A 704 -7.65 -16.15 -15.07
N GLY A 705 -7.67 -16.31 -16.41
CA GLY A 705 -8.03 -15.23 -17.33
C GLY A 705 -9.49 -14.76 -17.18
N VAL A 706 -9.79 -13.59 -17.74
CA VAL A 706 -11.16 -13.02 -17.75
C VAL A 706 -12.14 -14.00 -18.40
N GLY A 707 -13.32 -14.16 -17.80
CA GLY A 707 -14.37 -15.07 -18.28
C GLY A 707 -14.18 -16.55 -17.91
N LYS A 708 -13.12 -16.91 -17.16
CA LYS A 708 -12.92 -18.25 -16.59
C LYS A 708 -13.64 -18.38 -15.24
N ALA A 709 -13.91 -19.62 -14.82
CA ALA A 709 -14.55 -19.90 -13.52
C ALA A 709 -13.72 -19.42 -12.32
N LEU A 710 -12.39 -19.45 -12.42
CA LEU A 710 -11.44 -19.01 -11.38
C LEU A 710 -10.72 -17.71 -11.77
N ASN A 711 -11.41 -16.79 -12.47
CA ASN A 711 -10.84 -15.52 -12.90
C ASN A 711 -10.37 -14.65 -11.72
N VAL A 712 -9.31 -13.85 -11.92
CA VAL A 712 -8.68 -13.06 -10.85
C VAL A 712 -9.68 -12.18 -10.06
N PRO A 713 -10.57 -11.38 -10.70
CA PRO A 713 -11.57 -10.59 -9.98
C PRO A 713 -12.45 -11.42 -9.03
N ALA A 714 -13.06 -12.50 -9.54
CA ALA A 714 -13.95 -13.35 -8.75
C ALA A 714 -13.22 -14.04 -7.58
N ALA A 715 -11.97 -14.48 -7.79
CA ALA A 715 -11.14 -15.08 -6.75
C ALA A 715 -10.76 -14.09 -5.62
N HIS A 716 -10.77 -12.79 -5.90
CA HIS A 716 -10.45 -11.72 -4.95
C HIS A 716 -11.68 -11.05 -4.32
N GLY A 717 -12.89 -11.56 -4.59
CA GLY A 717 -14.13 -10.96 -4.09
C GLY A 717 -14.52 -9.65 -4.79
N LEU A 718 -14.00 -9.41 -6.01
CA LEU A 718 -14.30 -8.23 -6.82
C LEU A 718 -15.34 -8.60 -7.89
N GLN A 719 -16.59 -8.21 -7.66
CA GLN A 719 -17.74 -8.37 -8.57
C GLN A 719 -18.51 -7.06 -8.67
#